data_AF-U9UKQ1-F1
#
_entry.id   AF-U9UKQ1-F1
#
_cell.length_a   1.000
_cell.length_b   1.000
_cell.length_c   1.000
_cell.angle_alpha   90.00
_cell.angle_beta   90.00
_cell.angle_gamma   90.00
#
_symmetry.space_group_name_H-M   'P 1'
#
loop_
_entity.id
_entity.type
_entity.pdbx_description
1 polymer ?
#
loop_
_entity_poly.entity_id
_entity_poly.type
_entity_poly.pdbx_seq_one_letter_code
_entity_poly.pdbx_strand_id
1 'polypeptide(L)'
;MTDIIKTRSEKSNTFVHNEPIIPDTNFQTLVDETLSAIYELEKIEKLIVKQLKIDKAICTLILKLIDFGLYTKTIDLLQKLRSRLLVYFESTTISEATNAISSNESLTRQPVINTAAIKSYEDTADIVKLLELSYFPIPENNKIPHIEIVSLILTSLIYAIQCIIVLEEGKYIKLLPKYLRHKGNPIYWGQVLESVDPIQSKTQLEHLMRIISKAISRLHNLAAENASNTFLKLCYFYMYAFVLTKRPNLSTFFETSLRFSLGFERKYKSEQSASLYQELNAYYNEMSILVKMYIQDATEYPQFLVWRNHYSYVARKNKNSKKLIEFHESIICSLQDSSQSKGSAQDLEKLLQIADLRIEITHFALENLLYTLQNGDAIKRIKEARDAFNELSQSNIKEKLSMKEINALSQLFKVVELIKQPIMKIVEFVEDASKKGHSAVTDSKRLFEKEQAQVLIQGQSFSQESNEESVYKCLKELIHIIVLYFNFICKNYFGEYKSNYLRGSDSSYLNPENIVLITIDIYDILSRLELNIYQMNAYENCMSYIDQAYQIVQHTTCREGLHSIFRAYCRIGNFYYIKNQYHIAKKPIYSACTILIRYLNENKDSDETKGKNKASMNELEEFKSRLSERYNMLGSCLIKMNEYEEASKALEQSLKYLPKRDFLQFSELVSSQTVLSASQESPSIPNIIYRYIYSTYFNCPDSGFTPIQDIFLEAGYNFIDFAGLLEYELRVFKERVLDSHNIQFDFLNVEKTLIDTLLTCYLPENYPIRRARSVFNLHSIIILNYLFLIVVFLFPDILYQLIGY
;
A
#
# COMPACT_ATOMS: atom_id res chain seq x y z
N MET A 1 53.84 8.07 8.78
CA MET A 1 54.44 7.72 10.07
C MET A 1 53.69 6.52 10.63
N THR A 2 54.28 5.35 10.37
CA THR A 2 54.28 4.11 11.16
C THR A 2 54.27 4.42 12.67
N ASP A 3 53.53 3.72 13.54
CA ASP A 3 53.73 2.32 13.91
C ASP A 3 52.62 1.73 14.82
N ILE A 4 52.32 0.43 14.61
CA ILE A 4 51.97 -0.65 15.57
C ILE A 4 50.62 -0.51 16.31
N ILE A 5 49.63 -1.42 16.15
CA ILE A 5 49.59 -2.79 16.69
C ILE A 5 48.94 -3.80 15.73
N LYS A 6 49.57 -4.98 15.73
CA LYS A 6 49.37 -6.20 14.94
C LYS A 6 47.96 -6.80 14.94
N THR A 7 47.59 -7.24 13.74
CA THR A 7 46.67 -8.33 13.44
C THR A 7 47.04 -9.64 14.16
N ARG A 8 46.05 -10.28 14.78
CA ARG A 8 46.01 -11.74 14.92
C ARG A 8 44.59 -12.23 14.65
N SER A 9 44.48 -12.98 13.56
CA SER A 9 43.30 -13.73 13.15
C SER A 9 42.99 -14.82 14.18
N GLU A 10 41.82 -14.79 14.79
CA GLU A 10 41.27 -16.00 15.41
C GLU A 10 40.43 -16.75 14.39
N LYS A 11 40.90 -17.96 14.15
CA LYS A 11 40.36 -18.96 13.26
C LYS A 11 38.94 -19.33 13.68
N SER A 12 38.15 -19.63 12.66
CA SER A 12 37.04 -20.57 12.69
C SER A 12 37.27 -21.72 13.68
N ASN A 13 36.55 -21.72 14.80
CA ASN A 13 36.24 -22.94 15.53
C ASN A 13 34.80 -23.31 15.21
N THR A 14 34.66 -24.19 14.22
CA THR A 14 33.60 -25.19 14.16
C THR A 14 33.40 -25.78 15.56
N PHE A 15 32.28 -25.45 16.23
CA PHE A 15 31.83 -26.16 17.42
C PHE A 15 31.35 -27.55 17.01
N VAL A 16 32.31 -28.46 16.83
CA VAL A 16 32.11 -29.90 16.87
C VAL A 16 32.53 -30.33 18.27
N HIS A 17 31.55 -30.52 19.14
CA HIS A 17 31.41 -31.69 20.02
C HIS A 17 30.23 -31.47 20.97
N ASN A 18 29.11 -32.11 20.66
CA ASN A 18 28.23 -32.66 21.68
C ASN A 18 29.00 -33.80 22.35
N GLU A 19 29.64 -33.54 23.48
CA GLU A 19 29.94 -34.61 24.44
C GLU A 19 28.91 -34.52 25.57
N PRO A 20 28.20 -35.62 25.89
CA PRO A 20 27.37 -35.67 27.08
C PRO A 20 28.30 -35.57 28.29
N ILE A 21 28.05 -34.59 29.17
CA ILE A 21 28.67 -34.57 30.50
C ILE A 21 28.13 -35.79 31.23
N ILE A 22 28.94 -36.84 31.33
CA ILE A 22 28.65 -38.00 32.16
C ILE A 22 28.68 -37.49 33.61
N PRO A 23 27.60 -37.64 34.40
CA PRO A 23 27.63 -37.24 35.80
C PRO A 23 28.65 -38.10 36.53
N ASP A 24 29.69 -37.48 37.10
CA ASP A 24 30.60 -38.15 38.02
C ASP A 24 29.78 -38.84 39.12
N THR A 25 30.10 -40.09 39.40
CA THR A 25 29.49 -40.93 40.46
C THR A 25 29.40 -40.21 41.82
N ASN A 26 30.30 -39.27 42.09
CA ASN A 26 30.30 -38.42 43.28
C ASN A 26 29.11 -37.45 43.36
N PHE A 27 28.65 -36.89 42.23
CA PHE A 27 27.50 -35.98 42.23
C PHE A 27 26.19 -36.74 42.47
N GLN A 28 26.08 -37.95 41.90
CA GLN A 28 24.93 -38.81 42.13
C GLN A 28 24.81 -39.21 43.61
N THR A 29 25.94 -39.57 44.21
CA THR A 29 26.02 -39.90 45.64
C THR A 29 25.61 -38.70 46.50
N LEU A 30 26.07 -37.49 46.16
CA LEU A 30 25.68 -36.25 46.86
C LEU A 30 24.17 -35.97 46.75
N VAL A 31 23.55 -36.19 45.58
CA VAL A 31 22.09 -36.04 45.39
C VAL A 31 21.34 -37.04 46.26
N ASP A 32 21.75 -38.30 46.25
CA ASP A 32 21.09 -39.37 47.00
C ASP A 32 21.26 -39.18 48.53
N GLU A 33 22.44 -38.73 48.98
CA GLU A 33 22.71 -38.33 50.37
C GLU A 33 21.89 -37.10 50.78
N THR A 34 21.76 -36.09 49.90
CA THR A 34 20.94 -34.90 50.15
C THR A 34 19.46 -35.26 50.25
N LEU A 35 18.98 -36.18 49.40
CA LEU A 35 17.61 -36.71 49.50
C LEU A 35 17.42 -37.50 50.78
N SER A 36 18.37 -38.36 51.15
CA SER A 36 18.33 -39.12 52.41
C SER A 36 18.30 -38.18 53.62
N ALA A 37 19.10 -37.11 53.61
CA ALA A 37 19.08 -36.09 54.67
C ALA A 37 17.74 -35.34 54.72
N ILE A 38 17.15 -35.01 53.57
CA ILE A 38 15.80 -34.43 53.49
C ILE A 38 14.76 -35.41 54.07
N TYR A 39 14.81 -36.70 53.73
CA TYR A 39 13.89 -37.72 54.26
C TYR A 39 14.02 -37.90 55.78
N GLU A 40 15.24 -37.85 56.32
CA GLU A 40 15.44 -37.90 57.77
C GLU A 40 14.94 -36.63 58.48
N LEU A 41 15.11 -35.45 57.86
CA LEU A 41 14.53 -34.19 58.36
C LEU A 41 12.99 -34.20 58.31
N GLU A 42 12.39 -34.82 57.28
CA GLU A 42 10.93 -35.01 57.17
C GLU A 42 10.36 -35.84 58.33
N LYS A 43 11.10 -36.84 58.83
CA LYS A 43 10.69 -37.67 59.98
C LYS A 43 10.70 -36.89 61.30
N ILE A 44 11.39 -35.76 61.37
CA ILE A 44 11.70 -35.06 62.62
C ILE A 44 10.67 -33.97 62.99
N GLU A 45 9.67 -33.61 62.17
CA GLU A 45 8.92 -32.36 62.40
C GLU A 45 7.39 -32.32 62.50
N LYS A 46 6.95 -31.73 63.62
CA LYS A 46 5.59 -31.33 64.03
C LYS A 46 5.32 -29.80 63.94
N LEU A 47 6.06 -29.01 63.15
CA LEU A 47 5.83 -27.56 63.03
C LEU A 47 5.90 -27.08 61.56
N ILE A 48 4.84 -26.40 61.12
CA ILE A 48 4.62 -25.88 59.75
C ILE A 48 5.79 -25.02 59.23
N VAL A 49 6.46 -24.25 60.10
CA VAL A 49 7.57 -23.34 59.74
C VAL A 49 8.79 -24.08 59.18
N LYS A 50 9.02 -25.30 59.65
CA LYS A 50 10.22 -26.05 59.28
C LYS A 50 10.00 -26.94 58.03
N GLN A 51 8.75 -27.34 57.86
CA GLN A 51 8.19 -27.97 56.66
C GLN A 51 8.41 -27.14 55.37
N LEU A 52 8.28 -25.81 55.42
CA LEU A 52 8.55 -24.92 54.28
C LEU A 52 10.06 -24.76 53.98
N LYS A 53 10.94 -24.95 54.98
CA LYS A 53 12.41 -25.02 54.75
C LYS A 53 12.79 -26.28 53.98
N ILE A 54 12.10 -27.40 54.25
CA ILE A 54 12.26 -28.65 53.50
C ILE A 54 11.84 -28.43 52.04
N ASP A 55 10.72 -27.76 51.78
CA ASP A 55 10.25 -27.47 50.41
C ASP A 55 11.21 -26.57 49.63
N LYS A 56 11.81 -25.57 50.29
CA LYS A 56 12.88 -24.73 49.72
C LYS A 56 14.15 -25.54 49.40
N ALA A 57 14.53 -26.48 50.26
CA ALA A 57 15.65 -27.37 50.02
C ALA A 57 15.39 -28.30 48.82
N ILE A 58 14.18 -28.86 48.71
CA ILE A 58 13.74 -29.65 47.56
C ILE A 58 13.77 -28.81 46.27
N CYS A 59 13.26 -27.57 46.29
CA CYS A 59 13.35 -26.67 45.13
C CYS A 59 14.78 -26.36 44.71
N THR A 60 15.68 -26.17 45.69
CA THR A 60 17.11 -25.89 45.42
C THR A 60 17.79 -27.11 44.79
N LEU A 61 17.47 -28.31 45.28
CA LEU A 61 17.95 -29.56 44.70
C LEU A 61 17.43 -29.75 43.26
N ILE A 62 16.15 -29.47 43.01
CA ILE A 62 15.54 -29.48 41.67
C ILE A 62 16.31 -28.55 40.72
N LEU A 63 16.60 -27.31 41.13
CA LEU A 63 17.38 -26.37 40.32
C LEU A 63 18.77 -26.93 39.98
N LYS A 64 19.48 -27.51 40.96
CA LYS A 64 20.79 -28.10 40.71
C LYS A 64 20.71 -29.28 39.75
N LEU A 65 19.76 -30.19 39.91
CA LEU A 65 19.57 -31.30 38.96
C LEU A 65 19.32 -30.82 37.54
N ILE A 66 18.55 -29.74 37.37
CA ILE A 66 18.32 -29.07 36.09
C ILE A 66 19.62 -28.47 35.52
N ASP A 67 20.44 -27.82 36.35
CA ASP A 67 21.74 -27.23 35.95
C ASP A 67 22.73 -28.31 35.49
N PHE A 68 22.69 -29.50 36.11
CA PHE A 68 23.52 -30.66 35.75
C PHE A 68 22.93 -31.55 34.64
N GLY A 69 21.78 -31.18 34.05
CA GLY A 69 21.19 -31.90 32.93
C GLY A 69 20.41 -33.19 33.28
N LEU A 70 20.12 -33.42 34.57
CA LEU A 70 19.45 -34.64 35.07
C LEU A 70 17.91 -34.50 35.08
N TYR A 71 17.31 -34.17 33.94
CA TYR A 71 15.90 -33.76 33.83
C TYR A 71 14.87 -34.84 34.20
N THR A 72 15.16 -36.13 33.99
CA THR A 72 14.25 -37.25 34.30
C THR A 72 14.09 -37.46 35.80
N LYS A 73 15.19 -37.37 36.56
CA LYS A 73 15.18 -37.46 38.04
C LYS A 73 14.48 -36.28 38.70
N THR A 74 14.46 -35.13 38.02
CA THR A 74 13.74 -33.94 38.49
C THR A 74 12.23 -34.14 38.54
N ILE A 75 11.66 -35.04 37.71
CA ILE A 75 10.20 -35.25 37.61
C ILE A 75 9.63 -35.75 38.94
N ASP A 76 10.23 -36.77 39.54
CA ASP A 76 9.76 -37.35 40.80
C ASP A 76 9.83 -36.33 41.95
N LEU A 77 10.87 -35.49 41.96
CA LEU A 77 11.01 -34.42 42.96
C LEU A 77 10.00 -33.30 42.77
N LEU A 78 9.67 -32.93 41.53
CA LEU A 78 8.60 -31.99 41.22
C LEU A 78 7.23 -32.55 41.64
N GLN A 79 6.99 -33.85 41.47
CA GLN A 79 5.77 -34.51 41.96
C GLN A 79 5.68 -34.49 43.48
N LYS A 80 6.78 -34.83 44.17
CA LYS A 80 6.85 -34.76 45.63
C LYS A 80 6.58 -33.34 46.12
N LEU A 81 7.24 -32.34 45.55
CA LEU A 81 7.01 -30.94 45.88
C LEU A 81 5.56 -30.51 45.63
N ARG A 82 4.97 -30.88 44.48
CA ARG A 82 3.58 -30.58 44.17
C ARG A 82 2.61 -31.17 45.20
N SER A 83 2.77 -32.44 45.57
CA SER A 83 1.90 -33.10 46.55
C SER A 83 1.94 -32.40 47.92
N ARG A 84 3.14 -31.97 48.34
CA ARG A 84 3.34 -31.23 49.59
C ARG A 84 2.71 -29.84 49.52
N LEU A 85 2.88 -29.12 48.41
CA LEU A 85 2.23 -27.84 48.17
C LEU A 85 0.69 -27.98 48.19
N LEU A 86 0.11 -29.04 47.59
CA LEU A 86 -1.33 -29.28 47.62
C LEU A 86 -1.88 -29.48 49.04
N VAL A 87 -1.15 -30.19 49.91
CA VAL A 87 -1.54 -30.36 51.33
C VAL A 87 -1.64 -29.00 52.05
N TYR A 88 -0.76 -28.04 51.74
CA TYR A 88 -0.88 -26.68 52.30
C TYR A 88 -2.11 -25.93 51.79
N PHE A 89 -2.53 -26.17 50.54
CA PHE A 89 -3.75 -25.58 49.97
C PHE A 89 -5.04 -26.15 50.55
N GLU A 90 -5.09 -27.47 50.74
CA GLU A 90 -6.26 -28.14 51.32
C GLU A 90 -6.39 -27.84 52.83
N SER A 91 -5.28 -27.76 53.56
CA SER A 91 -5.30 -27.41 54.98
C SER A 91 -5.67 -25.94 55.27
N THR A 92 -5.37 -25.01 54.36
CA THR A 92 -5.82 -23.60 54.47
C THR A 92 -7.29 -23.39 54.10
N THR A 93 -7.93 -24.34 53.39
CA THR A 93 -9.36 -24.30 53.06
C THR A 93 -10.24 -24.99 54.11
N ILE A 94 -9.71 -25.94 54.88
CA ILE A 94 -10.45 -26.72 55.89
C ILE A 94 -10.46 -26.05 57.28
N SER A 95 -9.60 -25.05 57.53
CA SER A 95 -9.38 -24.41 58.84
C SER A 95 -10.60 -23.70 59.46
N GLU A 96 -11.73 -23.52 58.76
CA GLU A 96 -12.95 -22.93 59.33
C GLU A 96 -14.16 -23.89 59.40
N ALA A 97 -14.01 -25.16 58.97
CA ALA A 97 -15.13 -26.11 58.90
C ALA A 97 -15.10 -27.24 59.95
N THR A 98 -14.20 -27.22 60.93
CA THR A 98 -14.16 -28.25 61.98
C THR A 98 -14.20 -27.66 63.38
N ASN A 99 -15.39 -27.17 63.73
CA ASN A 99 -15.97 -27.40 65.05
C ASN A 99 -17.34 -28.08 64.87
N ALA A 100 -17.36 -29.26 64.25
CA ALA A 100 -18.43 -30.25 64.43
C ALA A 100 -18.08 -31.57 63.70
N ILE A 101 -17.89 -32.59 64.52
CA ILE A 101 -18.25 -34.00 64.28
C ILE A 101 -17.25 -34.85 63.47
N SER A 102 -16.87 -35.90 64.18
CA SER A 102 -16.12 -37.10 63.86
C SER A 102 -16.56 -37.89 62.62
N SER A 103 -15.60 -38.67 62.14
CA SER A 103 -15.68 -40.06 61.68
C SER A 103 -15.35 -40.30 60.20
N ASN A 104 -14.40 -41.22 60.04
CA ASN A 104 -13.98 -41.96 58.87
C ASN A 104 -15.00 -42.02 57.72
N GLU A 105 -14.64 -41.46 56.58
CA GLU A 105 -14.96 -42.05 55.29
C GLU A 105 -13.94 -41.58 54.23
N SER A 106 -13.29 -42.56 53.60
CA SER A 106 -12.44 -42.40 52.43
C SER A 106 -13.24 -41.80 51.28
N LEU A 107 -13.01 -40.52 50.97
CA LEU A 107 -13.53 -39.88 49.77
C LEU A 107 -12.41 -39.71 48.74
N THR A 108 -12.13 -40.81 48.04
CA THR A 108 -11.62 -40.79 46.67
C THR A 108 -12.59 -40.00 45.79
N ARG A 109 -12.28 -38.73 45.53
CA ARG A 109 -12.77 -38.04 44.33
C ARG A 109 -11.56 -37.64 43.48
N GLN A 110 -11.23 -38.55 42.57
CA GLN A 110 -10.43 -38.23 41.39
C GLN A 110 -11.09 -37.04 40.67
N PRO A 111 -10.31 -36.07 40.16
CA PRO A 111 -10.85 -35.11 39.20
C PRO A 111 -11.31 -35.90 37.98
N VAL A 112 -12.54 -35.65 37.55
CA VAL A 112 -13.14 -36.26 36.35
C VAL A 112 -12.20 -36.02 35.18
N ILE A 113 -11.52 -37.10 34.79
CA ILE A 113 -10.65 -37.13 33.63
C ILE A 113 -11.56 -36.98 32.42
N ASN A 114 -11.54 -35.82 31.77
CA ASN A 114 -12.07 -35.70 30.41
C ASN A 114 -11.04 -36.33 29.45
N THR A 115 -10.96 -37.67 29.47
CA THR A 115 -9.97 -38.48 28.74
C THR A 115 -10.28 -38.64 27.24
N ALA A 116 -11.26 -37.92 26.71
CA ALA A 116 -11.75 -38.15 25.35
C ALA A 116 -10.88 -37.52 24.24
N ALA A 117 -9.78 -36.83 24.54
CA ALA A 117 -8.94 -36.18 23.52
C ALA A 117 -7.42 -36.44 23.64
N ILE A 118 -6.97 -37.39 24.46
CA ILE A 118 -5.54 -37.70 24.67
C ILE A 118 -5.29 -39.18 24.33
N LYS A 119 -5.53 -39.55 23.07
CA LYS A 119 -4.99 -40.79 22.50
C LYS A 119 -4.51 -40.51 21.06
N SER A 120 -3.33 -39.91 20.96
CA SER A 120 -2.44 -40.19 19.82
C SER A 120 -1.35 -41.10 20.34
N TYR A 121 -1.08 -42.17 19.60
CA TYR A 121 -0.11 -43.22 19.93
C TYR A 121 1.30 -42.62 20.18
N GLU A 122 1.99 -43.18 21.19
CA GLU A 122 3.40 -42.97 21.61
C GLU A 122 3.76 -41.79 22.54
N ASP A 123 3.13 -41.67 23.71
CA ASP A 123 3.67 -40.89 24.85
C ASP A 123 4.08 -41.83 26.00
N THR A 124 5.31 -41.73 26.50
CA THR A 124 5.81 -42.45 27.70
C THR A 124 5.16 -41.93 29.00
N ALA A 125 5.03 -42.79 30.02
CA ALA A 125 4.34 -42.49 31.28
C ALA A 125 4.88 -41.25 32.03
N ASP A 126 6.15 -40.91 31.83
CA ASP A 126 6.80 -39.77 32.47
C ASP A 126 6.42 -38.42 31.82
N ILE A 127 5.99 -38.43 30.57
CA ILE A 127 5.51 -37.21 29.87
C ILE A 127 4.13 -36.83 30.38
N VAL A 128 3.20 -37.78 30.51
CA VAL A 128 1.86 -37.52 31.09
C VAL A 128 2.00 -36.91 32.49
N LYS A 129 2.89 -37.48 33.31
CA LYS A 129 3.25 -36.95 34.63
C LYS A 129 3.80 -35.52 34.57
N LEU A 130 4.74 -35.24 33.67
CA LEU A 130 5.34 -33.91 33.48
C LEU A 130 4.33 -32.85 33.00
N LEU A 131 3.37 -33.28 32.18
CA LEU A 131 2.29 -32.43 31.67
C LEU A 131 1.28 -32.06 32.77
N GLU A 132 0.97 -32.97 33.70
CA GLU A 132 0.18 -32.69 34.91
C GLU A 132 0.88 -31.73 35.89
N LEU A 133 2.22 -31.71 35.89
CA LEU A 133 3.02 -30.79 36.70
C LEU A 133 3.04 -29.35 36.17
N SER A 134 2.53 -29.10 34.96
CA SER A 134 2.64 -27.80 34.27
C SER A 134 1.53 -26.79 34.63
N TYR A 135 0.56 -27.18 35.46
CA TYR A 135 -0.49 -26.30 36.01
C TYR A 135 -0.74 -26.66 37.47
N PHE A 136 -1.12 -25.71 38.32
CA PHE A 136 -1.44 -25.95 39.72
C PHE A 136 -2.86 -25.47 40.03
N PRO A 137 -3.71 -26.25 40.74
CA PRO A 137 -5.14 -25.94 40.91
C PRO A 137 -5.39 -24.57 41.55
N ILE A 138 -6.47 -23.90 41.12
CA ILE A 138 -6.91 -22.59 41.60
C ILE A 138 -7.82 -22.77 42.84
N PRO A 139 -7.64 -21.99 43.93
CA PRO A 139 -8.49 -22.09 45.11
C PRO A 139 -9.94 -21.63 44.82
N GLU A 140 -10.94 -22.39 45.28
CA GLU A 140 -12.37 -22.07 45.09
C GLU A 140 -12.86 -20.87 45.94
N ASN A 141 -12.16 -20.55 47.04
CA ASN A 141 -12.59 -19.54 48.02
C ASN A 141 -11.87 -18.18 47.93
N ASN A 142 -11.12 -17.89 46.85
CA ASN A 142 -10.33 -16.65 46.66
C ASN A 142 -9.33 -16.27 47.78
N LYS A 143 -9.15 -17.09 48.83
CA LYS A 143 -8.12 -16.87 49.87
C LYS A 143 -6.74 -17.17 49.27
N ILE A 144 -5.88 -16.16 49.20
CA ILE A 144 -4.52 -16.26 48.65
C ILE A 144 -3.63 -16.96 49.69
N PRO A 145 -2.90 -18.04 49.34
CA PRO A 145 -1.94 -18.70 50.22
C PRO A 145 -0.80 -17.76 50.66
N HIS A 146 -0.06 -18.16 51.69
CA HIS A 146 1.15 -17.45 52.13
C HIS A 146 2.11 -17.18 50.96
N ILE A 147 2.73 -15.99 50.92
CA ILE A 147 3.61 -15.51 49.83
C ILE A 147 4.63 -16.56 49.41
N GLU A 148 5.29 -17.18 50.39
CA GLU A 148 6.33 -18.17 50.15
C GLU A 148 5.80 -19.44 49.45
N ILE A 149 4.55 -19.84 49.72
CA ILE A 149 3.91 -20.99 49.07
C ILE A 149 3.61 -20.63 47.61
N VAL A 150 3.03 -19.44 47.37
CA VAL A 150 2.74 -18.94 46.01
C VAL A 150 4.02 -18.88 45.16
N SER A 151 5.12 -18.40 45.76
CA SER A 151 6.44 -18.34 45.12
C SER A 151 7.01 -19.73 44.81
N LEU A 152 6.86 -20.71 45.71
CA LEU A 152 7.30 -22.08 45.49
C LEU A 152 6.49 -22.78 44.39
N ILE A 153 5.17 -22.54 44.33
CA ILE A 153 4.32 -23.03 43.24
C ILE A 153 4.84 -22.50 41.91
N LEU A 154 4.98 -21.18 41.77
CA LEU A 154 5.40 -20.57 40.53
C LEU A 154 6.78 -21.10 40.09
N THR A 155 7.72 -21.18 41.02
CA THR A 155 9.04 -21.76 40.77
C THR A 155 8.96 -23.22 40.28
N SER A 156 8.13 -24.05 40.92
CA SER A 156 7.94 -25.45 40.52
C SER A 156 7.35 -25.58 39.11
N LEU A 157 6.40 -24.73 38.76
CA LEU A 157 5.79 -24.69 37.43
C LEU A 157 6.81 -24.27 36.35
N ILE A 158 7.66 -23.29 36.65
CA ILE A 158 8.71 -22.83 35.74
C ILE A 158 9.74 -23.95 35.49
N TYR A 159 10.14 -24.67 36.54
CA TYR A 159 11.06 -25.81 36.41
C TYR A 159 10.46 -26.99 35.65
N ALA A 160 9.17 -27.29 35.85
CA ALA A 160 8.46 -28.28 35.05
C ALA A 160 8.50 -27.93 33.55
N ILE A 161 8.24 -26.66 33.19
CA ILE A 161 8.33 -26.18 31.81
C ILE A 161 9.77 -26.29 31.27
N GLN A 162 10.78 -25.96 32.09
CA GLN A 162 12.18 -26.08 31.69
C GLN A 162 12.53 -27.54 31.35
N CYS A 163 12.08 -28.50 32.15
CA CYS A 163 12.24 -29.92 31.85
C CYS A 163 11.55 -30.30 30.52
N ILE A 164 10.31 -29.85 30.26
CA ILE A 164 9.57 -30.10 29.01
C ILE A 164 10.37 -29.65 27.77
N ILE A 165 11.05 -28.51 27.87
CA ILE A 165 11.78 -27.91 26.74
C ILE A 165 13.07 -28.68 26.41
N VAL A 166 13.64 -29.41 27.37
CA VAL A 166 14.93 -30.09 27.22
C VAL A 166 14.82 -31.59 27.03
N LEU A 167 13.80 -32.23 27.60
CA LEU A 167 13.58 -33.67 27.46
C LEU A 167 13.34 -34.06 25.99
N GLU A 168 13.92 -35.19 25.59
CA GLU A 168 13.83 -35.79 24.25
C GLU A 168 14.02 -34.76 23.11
N GLU A 169 15.11 -33.99 23.19
CA GLU A 169 15.49 -32.98 22.18
C GLU A 169 14.42 -31.91 21.89
N GLY A 170 13.48 -31.69 22.81
CA GLY A 170 12.43 -30.68 22.66
C GLY A 170 11.23 -31.13 21.83
N LYS A 171 11.06 -32.44 21.60
CA LYS A 171 9.87 -33.03 20.93
C LYS A 171 8.55 -32.52 21.52
N TYR A 172 8.51 -32.26 22.83
CA TYR A 172 7.32 -31.86 23.59
C TYR A 172 7.04 -30.35 23.60
N ILE A 173 7.89 -29.51 23.00
CA ILE A 173 7.64 -28.06 22.94
C ILE A 173 6.32 -27.75 22.24
N LYS A 174 5.91 -28.58 21.25
CA LYS A 174 4.61 -28.47 20.54
C LYS A 174 3.39 -28.53 21.47
N LEU A 175 3.53 -29.22 22.59
CA LEU A 175 2.46 -29.41 23.56
C LEU A 175 2.35 -28.22 24.54
N LEU A 176 3.44 -27.48 24.77
CA LEU A 176 3.56 -26.42 25.77
C LEU A 176 2.44 -25.34 25.69
N PRO A 177 2.04 -24.82 24.52
CA PRO A 177 0.95 -23.86 24.44
C PRO A 177 -0.38 -24.33 25.02
N LYS A 178 -0.68 -25.64 24.94
CA LYS A 178 -1.92 -26.21 25.50
C LYS A 178 -1.93 -26.09 27.02
N TYR A 179 -0.79 -26.31 27.68
CA TYR A 179 -0.65 -26.24 29.14
C TYR A 179 -0.63 -24.81 29.65
N LEU A 180 0.02 -23.91 28.91
CA LEU A 180 -0.01 -22.48 29.21
C LEU A 180 -1.42 -21.88 29.06
N ARG A 181 -2.38 -22.55 28.39
CA ARG A 181 -3.80 -22.16 28.39
C ARG A 181 -4.62 -22.72 29.54
N HIS A 182 -4.10 -23.68 30.30
CA HIS A 182 -4.84 -24.30 31.39
C HIS A 182 -5.03 -23.31 32.56
N LYS A 183 -6.14 -23.42 33.27
CA LYS A 183 -6.36 -22.69 34.52
C LYS A 183 -5.27 -23.09 35.54
N GLY A 184 -4.64 -22.10 36.18
CA GLY A 184 -3.57 -22.34 37.15
C GLY A 184 -2.18 -22.53 36.52
N ASN A 185 -1.98 -22.03 35.30
CA ASN A 185 -0.68 -21.98 34.64
C ASN A 185 0.33 -21.05 35.40
N PRO A 186 1.62 -21.03 35.03
CA PRO A 186 2.59 -20.14 35.67
C PRO A 186 2.27 -18.64 35.53
N ILE A 187 1.54 -18.23 34.49
CA ILE A 187 1.17 -16.81 34.30
C ILE A 187 0.13 -16.37 35.34
N TYR A 188 -0.86 -17.22 35.62
CA TYR A 188 -1.85 -17.04 36.67
C TYR A 188 -1.17 -16.93 38.04
N TRP A 189 -0.27 -17.86 38.36
CA TRP A 189 0.47 -17.84 39.62
C TRP A 189 1.45 -16.65 39.71
N GLY A 190 1.97 -16.18 38.57
CA GLY A 190 2.68 -14.91 38.45
C GLY A 190 1.83 -13.70 38.83
N GLN A 191 0.59 -13.62 38.33
CA GLN A 191 -0.37 -12.56 38.70
C GLN A 191 -0.73 -12.59 40.18
N VAL A 192 -0.99 -13.78 40.72
CA VAL A 192 -1.27 -13.95 42.15
C VAL A 192 -0.06 -13.49 42.96
N LEU A 193 1.15 -13.92 42.62
CA LEU A 193 2.37 -13.49 43.32
C LEU A 193 2.60 -11.99 43.17
N GLU A 194 2.31 -11.40 42.02
CA GLU A 194 2.45 -9.96 41.78
C GLU A 194 1.59 -9.13 42.74
N SER A 195 0.39 -9.62 43.07
CA SER A 195 -0.52 -8.95 44.01
C SER A 195 -0.01 -8.93 45.47
N VAL A 196 0.94 -9.82 45.82
CA VAL A 196 1.42 -9.97 47.21
C VAL A 196 2.92 -9.65 47.36
N ASP A 197 3.77 -10.04 46.41
CA ASP A 197 5.20 -9.69 46.31
C ASP A 197 5.60 -9.39 44.85
N PRO A 198 5.57 -8.11 44.44
CA PRO A 198 5.89 -7.71 43.06
C PRO A 198 7.36 -7.90 42.70
N ILE A 199 8.28 -7.84 43.66
CA ILE A 199 9.72 -7.99 43.39
C ILE A 199 10.02 -9.44 43.05
N GLN A 200 9.52 -10.37 43.86
CA GLN A 200 9.73 -11.79 43.66
C GLN A 200 8.98 -12.29 42.40
N SER A 201 7.75 -11.83 42.18
CA SER A 201 6.99 -12.13 40.96
C SER A 201 7.77 -11.73 39.71
N LYS A 202 8.32 -10.52 39.69
CA LYS A 202 9.14 -10.03 38.56
C LYS A 202 10.33 -10.95 38.27
N THR A 203 11.11 -11.33 39.29
CA THR A 203 12.28 -12.20 39.08
C THR A 203 11.89 -13.56 38.50
N GLN A 204 10.80 -14.15 38.98
CA GLN A 204 10.33 -15.46 38.52
C GLN A 204 9.71 -15.38 37.11
N LEU A 205 8.96 -14.31 36.81
CA LEU A 205 8.42 -14.07 35.46
C LEU A 205 9.54 -13.80 34.44
N GLU A 206 10.59 -13.08 34.80
CA GLU A 206 11.77 -12.91 33.94
C GLU A 206 12.49 -14.25 33.69
N HIS A 207 12.53 -15.13 34.70
CA HIS A 207 13.06 -16.48 34.53
C HIS A 207 12.19 -17.31 33.57
N LEU A 208 10.86 -17.27 33.72
CA LEU A 208 9.91 -17.88 32.81
C LEU A 208 10.10 -17.38 31.36
N MET A 209 10.25 -16.08 31.17
CA MET A 209 10.49 -15.48 29.85
C MET A 209 11.77 -16.01 29.20
N ARG A 210 12.87 -16.16 29.95
CA ARG A 210 14.12 -16.76 29.44
C ARG A 210 13.91 -18.21 29.01
N ILE A 211 13.12 -18.96 29.76
CA ILE A 211 12.80 -20.36 29.45
C ILE A 211 11.93 -20.45 28.19
N ILE A 212 10.88 -19.62 28.06
CA ILE A 212 10.05 -19.55 26.85
C ILE A 212 10.89 -19.10 25.64
N SER A 213 11.79 -18.14 25.80
CA SER A 213 12.71 -17.70 24.73
C SER A 213 13.61 -18.84 24.23
N LYS A 214 14.13 -19.67 25.15
CA LYS A 214 14.84 -20.91 24.78
C LYS A 214 13.94 -21.87 24.00
N ALA A 215 12.68 -22.05 24.41
CA ALA A 215 11.72 -22.88 23.70
C ALA A 215 11.48 -22.37 22.25
N ILE A 216 11.28 -21.06 22.09
CA ILE A 216 11.11 -20.39 20.80
C ILE A 216 12.34 -20.64 19.90
N SER A 217 13.55 -20.49 20.44
CA SER A 217 14.80 -20.73 19.68
C SER A 217 15.00 -22.18 19.24
N ARG A 218 14.58 -23.15 20.06
CA ARG A 218 14.66 -24.58 19.71
C ARG A 218 13.61 -24.99 18.69
N LEU A 219 12.39 -24.45 18.83
CA LEU A 219 11.32 -24.64 17.86
C LEU A 219 11.70 -24.09 16.47
N HIS A 220 12.49 -23.01 16.43
CA HIS A 220 13.03 -22.47 15.18
C HIS A 220 13.87 -23.48 14.38
N ASN A 221 14.48 -24.47 15.04
CA ASN A 221 15.36 -25.47 14.42
C ASN A 221 14.65 -26.79 14.05
N LEU A 222 13.38 -26.96 14.42
CA LEU A 222 12.61 -28.19 14.18
C LEU A 222 11.77 -28.05 12.88
N ALA A 223 12.03 -28.91 11.89
CA ALA A 223 11.45 -28.88 10.54
C ALA A 223 10.06 -29.56 10.41
N ALA A 224 9.13 -29.31 11.34
CA ALA A 224 7.84 -30.03 11.36
C ALA A 224 6.62 -29.15 11.04
N GLU A 225 5.65 -29.72 10.32
CA GLU A 225 4.42 -29.07 9.79
C GLU A 225 3.54 -28.37 10.84
N ASN A 226 3.65 -28.70 12.14
CA ASN A 226 2.90 -28.07 13.26
C ASN A 226 3.73 -27.05 14.07
N ALA A 227 4.94 -26.72 13.63
CA ALA A 227 5.82 -25.78 14.33
C ALA A 227 5.35 -24.31 14.21
N SER A 228 4.61 -23.96 13.15
CA SER A 228 4.16 -22.58 12.89
C SER A 228 3.21 -22.05 13.96
N ASN A 229 2.11 -22.75 14.21
CA ASN A 229 1.09 -22.34 15.17
C ASN A 229 1.63 -22.36 16.62
N THR A 230 2.49 -23.33 16.92
CA THR A 230 3.13 -23.43 18.25
C THR A 230 4.04 -22.23 18.51
N PHE A 231 4.77 -21.78 17.49
CA PHE A 231 5.70 -20.64 17.59
C PHE A 231 5.00 -19.37 18.07
N LEU A 232 3.97 -18.92 17.34
CA LEU A 232 3.29 -17.66 17.65
C LEU A 232 2.57 -17.70 19.00
N LYS A 233 2.03 -18.86 19.40
CA LYS A 233 1.44 -19.04 20.73
C LYS A 233 2.47 -18.90 21.86
N LEU A 234 3.68 -19.44 21.68
CA LEU A 234 4.77 -19.26 22.64
C LEU A 234 5.23 -17.80 22.70
N CYS A 235 5.32 -17.12 21.54
CA CYS A 235 5.57 -15.68 21.49
C CYS A 235 4.50 -14.90 22.27
N TYR A 236 3.21 -15.23 22.12
CA TYR A 236 2.15 -14.59 22.90
C TYR A 236 2.36 -14.77 24.41
N PHE A 237 2.65 -15.98 24.89
CA PHE A 237 2.89 -16.22 26.31
C PHE A 237 4.14 -15.52 26.84
N TYR A 238 5.19 -15.41 26.03
CA TYR A 238 6.35 -14.59 26.34
C TYR A 238 5.94 -13.13 26.55
N MET A 239 5.14 -12.57 25.63
CA MET A 239 4.67 -11.19 25.73
C MET A 239 3.70 -10.97 26.89
N TYR A 240 2.87 -11.97 27.23
CA TYR A 240 1.97 -11.89 28.38
C TYR A 240 2.77 -11.86 29.69
N ALA A 241 3.77 -12.73 29.83
CA ALA A 241 4.69 -12.67 30.98
C ALA A 241 5.44 -11.33 31.04
N PHE A 242 5.87 -10.79 29.89
CA PHE A 242 6.52 -9.47 29.82
C PHE A 242 5.65 -8.37 30.43
N VAL A 243 4.36 -8.32 30.07
CA VAL A 243 3.41 -7.31 30.59
C VAL A 243 3.29 -7.39 32.11
N LEU A 244 3.22 -8.60 32.67
CA LEU A 244 3.10 -8.82 34.10
C LEU A 244 4.35 -8.43 34.90
N THR A 245 5.52 -8.32 34.26
CA THR A 245 6.72 -7.80 34.94
C THR A 245 6.63 -6.31 35.29
N LYS A 246 5.58 -5.60 34.84
CA LYS A 246 5.36 -4.15 35.04
C LYS A 246 6.55 -3.27 34.64
N ARG A 247 7.42 -3.74 33.73
CA ARG A 247 8.46 -2.89 33.13
C ARG A 247 7.76 -1.96 32.12
N PRO A 248 7.76 -0.62 32.33
CA PRO A 248 7.02 0.32 31.49
C PRO A 248 7.66 0.57 30.12
N ASN A 249 8.59 -0.27 29.67
CA ASN A 249 9.22 -0.06 28.36
C ASN A 249 8.33 -0.65 27.24
N LEU A 250 7.22 0.06 26.97
CA LEU A 250 6.28 -0.24 25.89
C LEU A 250 6.97 -0.23 24.52
N SER A 251 8.03 0.57 24.34
CA SER A 251 8.87 0.52 23.13
C SER A 251 9.49 -0.87 22.93
N THR A 252 10.12 -1.45 23.95
CA THR A 252 10.67 -2.82 23.89
C THR A 252 9.58 -3.87 23.65
N PHE A 253 8.38 -3.67 24.23
CA PHE A 253 7.24 -4.56 24.00
C PHE A 253 6.86 -4.59 22.51
N PHE A 254 6.69 -3.42 21.89
CA PHE A 254 6.30 -3.33 20.48
C PHE A 254 7.40 -3.83 19.54
N GLU A 255 8.67 -3.51 19.81
CA GLU A 255 9.81 -4.00 19.02
C GLU A 255 9.94 -5.52 19.08
N THR A 256 9.80 -6.10 20.27
CA THR A 256 9.92 -7.56 20.45
C THR A 256 8.75 -8.28 19.77
N SER A 257 7.52 -7.78 19.96
CA SER A 257 6.33 -8.34 19.31
C SER A 257 6.43 -8.26 17.78
N LEU A 258 6.89 -7.13 17.24
CA LEU A 258 7.10 -6.94 15.81
C LEU A 258 8.23 -7.84 15.28
N ARG A 259 9.31 -8.02 16.04
CA ARG A 259 10.40 -8.91 15.65
C ARG A 259 9.93 -10.36 15.53
N PHE A 260 9.07 -10.82 16.44
CA PHE A 260 8.48 -12.16 16.35
C PHE A 260 7.60 -12.33 15.11
N SER A 261 6.73 -11.36 14.81
CA SER A 261 5.85 -11.44 13.63
C SER A 261 6.63 -11.38 12.32
N LEU A 262 7.61 -10.48 12.20
CA LEU A 262 8.47 -10.39 11.01
C LEU A 262 9.38 -11.61 10.84
N GLY A 263 9.91 -12.15 11.94
CA GLY A 263 10.70 -13.38 11.92
C GLY A 263 9.87 -14.58 11.44
N PHE A 264 8.62 -14.64 11.86
CA PHE A 264 7.66 -15.65 11.39
C PHE A 264 7.32 -15.47 9.90
N GLU A 265 6.95 -14.25 9.47
CA GLU A 265 6.61 -13.98 8.07
C GLU A 265 7.78 -14.34 7.12
N ARG A 266 9.02 -13.94 7.45
CA ARG A 266 10.20 -14.22 6.62
C ARG A 266 10.46 -15.71 6.42
N LYS A 267 10.21 -16.53 7.44
CA LYS A 267 10.51 -17.96 7.40
C LYS A 267 9.50 -18.75 6.58
N TYR A 268 8.22 -18.39 6.64
CA TYR A 268 7.12 -19.20 6.09
C TYR A 268 6.47 -18.57 4.83
N LYS A 269 7.07 -17.51 4.26
CA LYS A 269 6.54 -16.79 3.08
C LYS A 269 6.42 -17.67 1.81
N SER A 270 7.24 -18.72 1.69
CA SER A 270 7.35 -19.55 0.48
C SER A 270 6.37 -20.71 0.40
N GLU A 271 5.77 -21.15 1.51
CA GLU A 271 5.10 -22.47 1.55
C GLU A 271 3.56 -22.39 1.56
N GLN A 272 2.92 -21.44 2.27
CA GLN A 272 1.46 -21.30 2.34
C GLN A 272 1.00 -19.89 2.74
N SER A 273 0.83 -18.97 1.78
CA SER A 273 0.57 -17.55 2.09
C SER A 273 -0.73 -17.29 2.86
N ALA A 274 -1.80 -18.06 2.65
CA ALA A 274 -3.09 -17.83 3.32
C ALA A 274 -3.10 -18.27 4.79
N SER A 275 -2.59 -19.46 5.11
CA SER A 275 -2.53 -19.98 6.49
C SER A 275 -1.57 -19.15 7.36
N LEU A 276 -0.46 -18.69 6.77
CA LEU A 276 0.49 -17.76 7.39
C LEU A 276 -0.19 -16.52 7.98
N TYR A 277 -0.95 -15.79 7.15
CA TYR A 277 -1.58 -14.54 7.58
C TYR A 277 -2.77 -14.79 8.51
N GLN A 278 -3.41 -15.96 8.44
CA GLN A 278 -4.43 -16.36 9.41
C GLN A 278 -3.82 -16.54 10.82
N GLU A 279 -2.68 -17.22 10.92
CA GLU A 279 -1.98 -17.42 12.20
C GLU A 279 -1.42 -16.11 12.76
N LEU A 280 -0.81 -15.27 11.92
CA LEU A 280 -0.35 -13.94 12.32
C LEU A 280 -1.52 -13.06 12.80
N ASN A 281 -2.66 -13.10 12.10
CA ASN A 281 -3.84 -12.34 12.52
C ASN A 281 -4.36 -12.82 13.88
N ALA A 282 -4.35 -14.14 14.14
CA ALA A 282 -4.70 -14.69 15.45
C ALA A 282 -3.74 -14.22 16.56
N TYR A 283 -2.44 -14.20 16.29
CA TYR A 283 -1.43 -13.66 17.21
C TYR A 283 -1.69 -12.19 17.54
N TYR A 284 -1.89 -11.33 16.53
CA TYR A 284 -2.20 -9.92 16.75
C TYR A 284 -3.51 -9.69 17.52
N ASN A 285 -4.52 -10.51 17.27
CA ASN A 285 -5.78 -10.49 18.02
C ASN A 285 -5.54 -10.74 19.52
N GLU A 286 -4.74 -11.75 19.88
CA GLU A 286 -4.39 -12.03 21.28
C GLU A 286 -3.52 -10.91 21.87
N MET A 287 -2.57 -10.37 21.11
CA MET A 287 -1.73 -9.24 21.52
C MET A 287 -2.52 -7.95 21.75
N SER A 288 -3.57 -7.69 20.96
CA SER A 288 -4.41 -6.49 21.10
C SER A 288 -5.10 -6.41 22.47
N ILE A 289 -5.42 -7.57 23.07
CA ILE A 289 -6.00 -7.65 24.43
C ILE A 289 -5.00 -7.14 25.47
N LEU A 290 -3.72 -7.48 25.32
CA LEU A 290 -2.66 -7.02 26.22
C LEU A 290 -2.40 -5.52 26.05
N VAL A 291 -2.43 -5.02 24.81
CA VAL A 291 -2.19 -3.59 24.51
C VAL A 291 -3.32 -2.71 25.02
N LYS A 292 -4.58 -3.20 25.01
CA LYS A 292 -5.74 -2.45 25.55
C LYS A 292 -5.56 -2.01 27.01
N MET A 293 -4.77 -2.73 27.80
CA MET A 293 -4.47 -2.37 29.20
C MET A 293 -3.64 -1.09 29.34
N TYR A 294 -2.89 -0.70 28.30
CA TYR A 294 -1.94 0.43 28.33
C TYR A 294 -2.14 1.36 27.13
N ILE A 295 -3.35 1.40 26.58
CA ILE A 295 -3.61 2.04 25.28
C ILE A 295 -3.35 3.55 25.32
N GLN A 296 -3.59 4.20 26.47
CA GLN A 296 -3.32 5.62 26.70
C GLN A 296 -1.83 5.97 26.61
N ASP A 297 -0.97 5.12 27.19
CA ASP A 297 0.48 5.33 27.16
C ASP A 297 1.08 4.86 25.83
N ALA A 298 0.51 3.81 25.22
CA ALA A 298 1.00 3.20 23.99
C ALA A 298 1.04 4.17 22.80
N THR A 299 0.03 5.05 22.68
CA THR A 299 -0.09 6.00 21.57
C THR A 299 1.05 7.01 21.49
N GLU A 300 1.81 7.20 22.56
CA GLU A 300 2.95 8.13 22.60
C GLU A 300 4.24 7.54 22.00
N TYR A 301 4.31 6.22 21.79
CA TYR A 301 5.52 5.54 21.33
C TYR A 301 5.54 5.34 19.80
N PRO A 302 6.57 5.79 19.06
CA PRO A 302 6.68 5.56 17.62
C PRO A 302 6.63 4.09 17.21
N GLN A 303 7.18 3.19 18.05
CA GLN A 303 7.16 1.75 17.82
C GLN A 303 5.74 1.17 17.79
N PHE A 304 4.80 1.77 18.54
CA PHE A 304 3.40 1.37 18.52
C PHE A 304 2.80 1.57 17.14
N LEU A 305 3.10 2.71 16.49
CA LEU A 305 2.62 3.00 15.14
C LEU A 305 3.13 1.97 14.12
N VAL A 306 4.42 1.62 14.18
CA VAL A 306 4.99 0.60 13.29
C VAL A 306 4.33 -0.77 13.52
N TRP A 307 4.11 -1.13 14.78
CA TRP A 307 3.44 -2.37 15.16
C TRP A 307 1.97 -2.41 14.69
N ARG A 308 1.23 -1.31 14.87
CA ARG A 308 -0.16 -1.12 14.39
C ARG A 308 -0.23 -1.28 12.88
N ASN A 309 0.65 -0.60 12.14
CA ASN A 309 0.68 -0.64 10.68
C ASN A 309 0.96 -2.06 10.16
N HIS A 310 1.82 -2.82 10.84
CA HIS A 310 2.05 -4.23 10.50
C HIS A 310 0.81 -5.10 10.79
N TYR A 311 0.09 -4.84 11.88
CA TYR A 311 -1.17 -5.52 12.15
C TYR A 311 -2.21 -5.24 11.04
N SER A 312 -2.40 -3.96 10.66
CA SER A 312 -3.28 -3.58 9.54
C SER A 312 -2.86 -4.24 8.22
N TYR A 313 -1.56 -4.38 7.96
CA TYR A 313 -1.04 -5.13 6.81
C TYR A 313 -1.41 -6.62 6.86
N VAL A 314 -1.21 -7.29 7.99
CA VAL A 314 -1.56 -8.72 8.17
C VAL A 314 -3.07 -8.94 8.02
N ALA A 315 -3.90 -8.08 8.62
CA ALA A 315 -5.35 -8.18 8.52
C ALA A 315 -5.86 -8.04 7.08
N ARG A 316 -5.26 -7.13 6.28
CA ARG A 316 -5.55 -7.00 4.84
C ARG A 316 -5.19 -8.27 4.06
N LYS A 317 -4.01 -8.85 4.32
CA LYS A 317 -3.59 -10.09 3.68
C LYS A 317 -4.49 -11.28 4.04
N ASN A 318 -4.97 -11.33 5.28
CA ASN A 318 -5.90 -12.37 5.75
C ASN A 318 -7.38 -12.11 5.39
N LYS A 319 -7.74 -10.91 4.90
CA LYS A 319 -9.13 -10.49 4.64
C LYS A 319 -10.07 -10.62 5.85
N ASN A 320 -9.55 -10.50 7.07
CA ASN A 320 -10.35 -10.53 8.30
C ASN A 320 -9.95 -9.37 9.21
N SER A 321 -10.78 -8.32 9.19
CA SER A 321 -10.54 -7.05 9.86
C SER A 321 -11.45 -6.79 11.07
N LYS A 322 -12.38 -7.69 11.42
CA LYS A 322 -13.40 -7.43 12.46
C LYS A 322 -12.79 -7.00 13.80
N LYS A 323 -11.87 -7.81 14.33
CA LYS A 323 -11.19 -7.53 15.61
C LYS A 323 -10.19 -6.37 15.51
N LEU A 324 -9.62 -6.12 14.33
CA LEU A 324 -8.78 -4.95 14.08
C LEU A 324 -9.60 -3.66 14.17
N ILE A 325 -10.80 -3.64 13.58
CA ILE A 325 -11.72 -2.50 13.65
C ILE A 325 -12.13 -2.26 15.11
N GLU A 326 -12.51 -3.31 15.86
CA GLU A 326 -12.79 -3.21 17.30
C GLU A 326 -11.60 -2.66 18.10
N PHE A 327 -10.37 -3.01 17.70
CA PHE A 327 -9.16 -2.49 18.32
C PHE A 327 -8.93 -1.01 17.97
N HIS A 328 -9.07 -0.62 16.70
CA HIS A 328 -8.96 0.77 16.29
C HIS A 328 -10.00 1.67 16.97
N GLU A 329 -11.26 1.21 17.08
CA GLU A 329 -12.29 1.94 17.83
C GLU A 329 -11.89 2.13 19.30
N SER A 330 -11.31 1.11 19.95
CA SER A 330 -10.84 1.27 21.33
C SER A 330 -9.70 2.30 21.47
N ILE A 331 -8.84 2.44 20.46
CA ILE A 331 -7.81 3.50 20.44
C ILE A 331 -8.49 4.87 20.28
N ILE A 332 -9.45 5.00 19.36
CA ILE A 332 -10.18 6.26 19.11
C ILE A 332 -10.88 6.73 20.39
N CYS A 333 -11.62 5.85 21.08
CA CYS A 333 -12.27 6.18 22.34
C CYS A 333 -11.26 6.68 23.38
N SER A 334 -10.13 6.00 23.52
CA SER A 334 -9.08 6.42 24.46
C SER A 334 -8.48 7.79 24.12
N LEU A 335 -8.26 8.09 22.83
CA LEU A 335 -7.76 9.38 22.38
C LEU A 335 -8.78 10.49 22.67
N GLN A 336 -10.06 10.22 22.42
CA GLN A 336 -11.17 11.14 22.69
C GLN A 336 -11.34 11.41 24.20
N ASP A 337 -11.33 10.38 25.05
CA ASP A 337 -11.44 10.53 26.51
C ASP A 337 -10.27 11.37 27.09
N SER A 338 -9.06 11.16 26.56
CA SER A 338 -7.88 11.93 26.96
C SER A 338 -7.99 13.42 26.61
N SER A 339 -8.79 13.77 25.60
CA SER A 339 -8.99 15.15 25.14
C SER A 339 -10.03 15.92 25.97
N GLN A 340 -11.01 15.22 26.56
CA GLN A 340 -12.04 15.84 27.41
C GLN A 340 -11.57 16.09 28.84
N SER A 341 -10.61 15.31 29.33
CA SER A 341 -10.12 15.36 30.73
C SER A 341 -9.17 16.52 31.05
N LYS A 342 -8.57 17.16 30.04
CA LYS A 342 -7.72 18.35 30.18
C LYS A 342 -8.38 19.48 29.40
N GLY A 343 -8.92 20.49 30.08
CA GLY A 343 -9.65 21.63 29.47
C GLY A 343 -8.82 22.57 28.58
N SER A 344 -7.87 22.04 27.79
CA SER A 344 -7.10 22.72 26.76
C SER A 344 -7.63 22.33 25.37
N ALA A 345 -7.51 23.23 24.40
CA ALA A 345 -7.78 22.96 22.99
C ALA A 345 -7.27 21.57 22.58
N GLN A 346 -8.09 20.79 21.85
CA GLN A 346 -7.73 19.44 21.41
C GLN A 346 -6.35 19.44 20.73
N ASP A 347 -5.45 18.56 21.19
CA ASP A 347 -4.12 18.40 20.61
C ASP A 347 -4.26 17.97 19.14
N LEU A 348 -3.74 18.78 18.21
CA LEU A 348 -3.76 18.50 16.76
C LEU A 348 -3.19 17.11 16.43
N GLU A 349 -2.15 16.67 17.15
CA GLU A 349 -1.59 15.32 17.04
C GLU A 349 -2.64 14.22 17.23
N LYS A 350 -3.52 14.36 18.23
CA LYS A 350 -4.55 13.36 18.53
C LYS A 350 -5.65 13.38 17.48
N LEU A 351 -6.05 14.56 17.00
CA LEU A 351 -7.02 14.68 15.91
C LEU A 351 -6.50 14.03 14.62
N LEU A 352 -5.21 14.23 14.31
CA LEU A 352 -4.55 13.58 13.17
C LEU A 352 -4.54 12.06 13.31
N GLN A 353 -4.25 11.54 14.51
CA GLN A 353 -4.31 10.10 14.79
C GLN A 353 -5.75 9.55 14.69
N ILE A 354 -6.76 10.27 15.18
CA ILE A 354 -8.17 9.84 15.05
C ILE A 354 -8.57 9.77 13.58
N ALA A 355 -8.22 10.79 12.78
CA ALA A 355 -8.48 10.80 11.35
C ALA A 355 -7.75 9.65 10.62
N ASP A 356 -6.51 9.35 11.02
CA ASP A 356 -5.77 8.22 10.47
C ASP A 356 -6.51 6.88 10.71
N LEU A 357 -7.00 6.66 11.93
CA LEU A 357 -7.68 5.42 12.30
C LEU A 357 -9.03 5.30 11.59
N ARG A 358 -9.77 6.41 11.49
CA ARG A 358 -11.06 6.46 10.78
C ARG A 358 -10.91 6.17 9.28
N ILE A 359 -9.84 6.64 8.63
CA ILE A 359 -9.57 6.29 7.23
C ILE A 359 -9.15 4.82 7.10
N GLU A 360 -8.33 4.28 8.01
CA GLU A 360 -8.00 2.85 8.00
C GLU A 360 -9.26 1.98 8.14
N ILE A 361 -10.17 2.32 9.06
CA ILE A 361 -11.47 1.64 9.22
C ILE A 361 -12.29 1.75 7.94
N THR A 362 -12.36 2.94 7.33
CA THR A 362 -13.12 3.18 6.09
C THR A 362 -12.54 2.36 4.93
N HIS A 363 -11.22 2.26 4.81
CA HIS A 363 -10.57 1.40 3.82
C HIS A 363 -11.06 -0.04 3.91
N PHE A 364 -11.07 -0.64 5.11
CA PHE A 364 -11.58 -2.01 5.29
C PHE A 364 -13.08 -2.13 4.99
N ALA A 365 -13.87 -1.11 5.34
CA ALA A 365 -15.29 -1.10 5.03
C ALA A 365 -15.55 -1.06 3.50
N LEU A 366 -14.76 -0.28 2.75
CA LEU A 366 -14.83 -0.23 1.29
C LEU A 366 -14.32 -1.51 0.62
N GLU A 367 -13.26 -2.14 1.14
CA GLU A 367 -12.85 -3.47 0.66
C GLU A 367 -13.95 -4.50 0.88
N ASN A 368 -14.58 -4.53 2.07
CA ASN A 368 -15.69 -5.44 2.36
C ASN A 368 -16.92 -5.15 1.49
N LEU A 369 -17.22 -3.88 1.20
CA LEU A 369 -18.28 -3.47 0.28
C LEU A 369 -18.07 -4.11 -1.11
N LEU A 370 -16.85 -4.08 -1.64
CA LEU A 370 -16.52 -4.68 -2.93
C LEU A 370 -16.71 -6.21 -2.96
N TYR A 371 -16.68 -6.89 -1.80
CA TYR A 371 -16.88 -8.34 -1.70
C TYR A 371 -18.31 -8.76 -1.32
N THR A 372 -18.99 -8.00 -0.46
CA THR A 372 -20.26 -8.39 0.17
C THR A 372 -21.46 -7.56 -0.28
N LEU A 373 -21.23 -6.39 -0.90
CA LEU A 373 -22.24 -5.45 -1.38
C LEU A 373 -23.22 -4.96 -0.29
N GLN A 374 -22.81 -5.01 0.99
CA GLN A 374 -23.58 -4.46 2.10
C GLN A 374 -23.21 -2.98 2.34
N ASN A 375 -24.14 -2.07 2.05
CA ASN A 375 -23.87 -0.62 2.02
C ASN A 375 -23.88 0.05 3.41
N GLY A 376 -24.67 -0.46 4.36
CA GLY A 376 -24.98 0.25 5.62
C GLY A 376 -23.76 0.54 6.51
N ASP A 377 -22.90 -0.46 6.72
CA ASP A 377 -21.67 -0.27 7.53
C ASP A 377 -20.69 0.68 6.81
N ALA A 378 -20.54 0.55 5.49
CA ALA A 378 -19.66 1.42 4.71
C ALA A 378 -20.07 2.90 4.79
N ILE A 379 -21.36 3.23 4.61
CA ILE A 379 -21.87 4.60 4.73
C ILE A 379 -21.56 5.18 6.10
N LYS A 380 -21.81 4.40 7.16
CA LYS A 380 -21.52 4.82 8.53
C LYS A 380 -20.04 5.15 8.70
N ARG A 381 -19.13 4.27 8.29
CA ARG A 381 -17.68 4.49 8.43
C ARG A 381 -17.18 5.69 7.63
N ILE A 382 -17.68 5.87 6.41
CA ILE A 382 -17.34 7.03 5.57
C ILE A 382 -17.75 8.34 6.27
N LYS A 383 -18.94 8.40 6.87
CA LYS A 383 -19.42 9.57 7.63
C LYS A 383 -18.56 9.86 8.85
N GLU A 384 -18.21 8.83 9.63
CA GLU A 384 -17.33 8.99 10.79
C GLU A 384 -15.95 9.52 10.40
N ALA A 385 -15.39 9.07 9.27
CA ALA A 385 -14.14 9.63 8.74
C ALA A 385 -14.31 11.08 8.26
N ARG A 386 -15.43 11.38 7.61
CA ARG A 386 -15.76 12.74 7.14
C ARG A 386 -15.84 13.70 8.32
N ASP A 387 -16.51 13.29 9.40
CA ASP A 387 -16.70 14.11 10.58
C ASP A 387 -15.36 14.35 11.32
N ALA A 388 -14.47 13.36 11.38
CA ALA A 388 -13.11 13.54 11.91
C ALA A 388 -12.27 14.54 11.09
N PHE A 389 -12.41 14.55 9.77
CA PHE A 389 -11.75 15.54 8.91
C PHE A 389 -12.36 16.95 9.03
N ASN A 390 -13.67 17.05 9.28
CA ASN A 390 -14.32 18.33 9.59
C ASN A 390 -13.78 18.91 10.91
N GLU A 391 -13.62 18.09 11.94
CA GLU A 391 -13.02 18.49 13.22
C GLU A 391 -11.57 18.96 13.03
N LEU A 392 -10.77 18.24 12.24
CA LEU A 392 -9.42 18.67 11.84
C LEU A 392 -9.42 20.03 11.14
N SER A 393 -10.37 20.26 10.23
CA SER A 393 -10.46 21.50 9.46
C SER A 393 -10.87 22.71 10.31
N GLN A 394 -11.55 22.47 11.44
CA GLN A 394 -11.93 23.50 12.41
C GLN A 394 -10.84 23.76 13.45
N SER A 395 -9.82 22.90 13.54
CA SER A 395 -8.72 23.05 14.49
C SER A 395 -7.80 24.22 14.11
N ASN A 396 -7.43 25.05 15.08
CA ASN A 396 -6.45 26.12 14.89
C ASN A 396 -5.04 25.53 14.82
N ILE A 397 -4.53 25.34 13.60
CA ILE A 397 -3.16 24.89 13.38
C ILE A 397 -2.21 26.04 13.73
N LYS A 398 -1.21 25.76 14.58
CA LYS A 398 -0.20 26.73 15.03
C LYS A 398 0.64 27.23 13.84
N GLU A 399 1.33 28.37 14.03
CA GLU A 399 2.27 28.91 13.03
C GLU A 399 3.43 27.95 12.69
N LYS A 400 3.77 27.01 13.58
CA LYS A 400 4.78 25.95 13.36
C LYS A 400 4.30 24.61 13.88
N LEU A 401 4.56 23.56 13.10
CA LEU A 401 4.23 22.18 13.48
C LEU A 401 5.35 21.55 14.30
N SER A 402 5.00 20.88 15.39
CA SER A 402 5.92 20.04 16.15
C SER A 402 6.30 18.78 15.37
N MET A 403 7.43 18.17 15.74
CA MET A 403 7.91 16.93 15.11
C MET A 403 6.90 15.78 15.23
N LYS A 404 6.13 15.72 16.32
CA LYS A 404 5.08 14.72 16.51
C LYS A 404 3.89 14.94 15.56
N GLU A 405 3.46 16.19 15.39
CA GLU A 405 2.40 16.56 14.44
C GLU A 405 2.81 16.27 13.00
N ILE A 406 4.08 16.52 12.63
CA ILE A 406 4.61 16.20 11.29
C ILE A 406 4.63 14.68 11.05
N ASN A 407 4.98 13.89 12.06
CA ASN A 407 4.92 12.43 11.97
C ASN A 407 3.49 11.92 11.80
N ALA A 408 2.55 12.43 12.60
CA ALA A 408 1.13 12.09 12.48
C ALA A 408 0.56 12.49 11.12
N LEU A 409 0.92 13.68 10.62
CA LEU A 409 0.55 14.15 9.28
C LEU A 409 1.13 13.24 8.18
N SER A 410 2.41 12.88 8.29
CA SER A 410 3.06 11.95 7.36
C SER A 410 2.36 10.59 7.33
N GLN A 411 1.86 10.12 8.46
CA GLN A 411 1.11 8.87 8.56
C GLN A 411 -0.29 9.00 7.95
N LEU A 412 -0.99 10.12 8.18
CA LEU A 412 -2.29 10.40 7.58
C LEU A 412 -2.22 10.34 6.05
N PHE A 413 -1.19 10.94 5.43
CA PHE A 413 -0.96 10.83 3.99
C PHE A 413 -0.78 9.38 3.53
N LYS A 414 0.05 8.58 4.23
CA LYS A 414 0.25 7.16 3.90
C LYS A 414 -1.04 6.36 3.96
N VAL A 415 -1.88 6.63 4.96
CA VAL A 415 -3.16 5.94 5.14
C VAL A 415 -4.17 6.36 4.07
N VAL A 416 -4.24 7.64 3.72
CA VAL A 416 -5.10 8.13 2.63
C VAL A 416 -4.68 7.54 1.28
N GLU A 417 -3.39 7.37 1.02
CA GLU A 417 -2.93 6.70 -0.20
C GLU A 417 -3.42 5.25 -0.31
N LEU A 418 -3.62 4.55 0.82
CA LEU A 418 -4.17 3.20 0.79
C LEU A 418 -5.64 3.18 0.35
N ILE A 419 -6.45 4.17 0.73
CA ILE A 419 -7.88 4.22 0.39
C ILE A 419 -8.15 4.48 -1.09
N LYS A 420 -7.15 5.00 -1.82
CA LYS A 420 -7.23 5.25 -3.26
C LYS A 420 -7.63 4.01 -4.04
N GLN A 421 -7.03 2.85 -3.75
CA GLN A 421 -7.27 1.61 -4.50
C GLN A 421 -8.74 1.14 -4.45
N PRO A 422 -9.37 0.97 -3.27
CA PRO A 422 -10.79 0.59 -3.23
C PRO A 422 -11.70 1.67 -3.82
N ILE A 423 -11.43 2.95 -3.62
CA ILE A 423 -12.24 4.03 -4.21
C ILE A 423 -12.15 4.00 -5.74
N MET A 424 -10.96 3.86 -6.29
CA MET A 424 -10.73 3.81 -7.74
C MET A 424 -11.47 2.64 -8.37
N LYS A 425 -11.51 1.47 -7.73
CA LYS A 425 -12.32 0.33 -8.19
C LYS A 425 -13.81 0.65 -8.22
N ILE A 426 -14.32 1.35 -7.20
CA ILE A 426 -15.73 1.80 -7.17
C ILE A 426 -15.99 2.80 -8.30
N VAL A 427 -15.10 3.76 -8.50
CA VAL A 427 -15.19 4.77 -9.57
C VAL A 427 -15.16 4.12 -10.95
N GLU A 428 -14.21 3.22 -11.20
CA GLU A 428 -14.08 2.50 -12.47
C GLU A 428 -15.31 1.64 -12.75
N PHE A 429 -15.84 0.97 -11.72
CA PHE A 429 -17.08 0.20 -11.82
C PHE A 429 -18.27 1.08 -12.23
N VAL A 430 -18.39 2.28 -11.66
CA VAL A 430 -19.43 3.27 -12.01
C VAL A 430 -19.22 3.87 -13.42
N GLU A 431 -17.98 4.22 -13.77
CA GLU A 431 -17.62 4.74 -15.10
C GLU A 431 -17.90 3.72 -16.21
N ASP A 432 -17.58 2.45 -15.99
CA ASP A 432 -17.83 1.39 -16.96
C ASP A 432 -19.31 1.09 -17.15
N ALA A 433 -20.11 1.21 -16.09
CA ALA A 433 -21.56 1.12 -16.17
C ALA A 433 -22.18 2.29 -16.98
N SER A 434 -21.60 3.50 -16.89
CA SER A 434 -22.11 4.69 -17.59
C SER A 434 -21.73 4.75 -19.08
N LYS A 435 -20.52 4.29 -19.46
CA LYS A 435 -20.05 4.29 -20.86
C LYS A 435 -20.88 3.38 -21.78
N LYS A 436 -21.50 2.32 -21.24
CA LYS A 436 -22.09 1.21 -22.02
C LYS A 436 -23.60 1.35 -22.28
N GLY A 437 -24.19 2.51 -22.01
CA GLY A 437 -25.62 2.82 -22.24
C GLY A 437 -26.10 2.85 -23.70
N HIS A 438 -25.27 2.49 -24.69
CA HIS A 438 -25.61 2.53 -26.12
C HIS A 438 -25.48 1.18 -26.86
N SER A 439 -25.20 0.07 -26.19
CA SER A 439 -25.25 -1.26 -26.81
C SER A 439 -26.38 -2.10 -26.22
N ALA A 440 -27.43 -2.34 -27.00
CA ALA A 440 -28.46 -3.33 -26.69
C ALA A 440 -27.82 -4.73 -26.76
N VAL A 441 -27.33 -5.26 -25.63
CA VAL A 441 -26.77 -6.62 -25.57
C VAL A 441 -27.33 -7.36 -24.37
N THR A 442 -27.99 -8.48 -24.69
CA THR A 442 -28.66 -9.48 -23.86
C THR A 442 -27.69 -10.38 -23.07
N ASP A 443 -26.70 -9.82 -22.38
CA ASP A 443 -25.82 -10.59 -21.50
C ASP A 443 -26.25 -10.44 -20.04
N SER A 444 -26.70 -11.53 -19.42
CA SER A 444 -27.18 -11.57 -18.02
C SER A 444 -26.15 -11.08 -17.00
N LYS A 445 -24.86 -11.32 -17.25
CA LYS A 445 -23.75 -10.81 -16.42
C LYS A 445 -23.64 -9.29 -16.47
N ARG A 446 -24.00 -8.66 -17.59
CA ARG A 446 -23.91 -7.20 -17.80
C ARG A 446 -25.09 -6.45 -17.17
N LEU A 447 -26.27 -7.06 -17.12
CA LEU A 447 -27.42 -6.51 -16.40
C LEU A 447 -27.13 -6.42 -14.89
N PHE A 448 -26.54 -7.48 -14.34
CA PHE A 448 -26.18 -7.57 -12.93
C PHE A 448 -25.14 -6.54 -12.49
N GLU A 449 -24.10 -6.28 -13.30
CA GLU A 449 -23.10 -5.23 -13.04
C GLU A 449 -23.73 -3.82 -13.07
N LYS A 450 -24.69 -3.58 -13.96
CA LYS A 450 -25.41 -2.30 -14.06
C LYS A 450 -26.35 -2.07 -12.87
N GLU A 451 -27.07 -3.10 -12.43
CA GLU A 451 -27.91 -3.07 -11.23
C GLU A 451 -27.08 -2.82 -9.96
N GLN A 452 -25.92 -3.46 -9.83
CA GLN A 452 -24.99 -3.21 -8.72
C GLN A 452 -24.42 -1.79 -8.71
N ALA A 453 -24.08 -1.24 -9.88
CA ALA A 453 -23.64 0.16 -9.98
C ALA A 453 -24.77 1.12 -9.60
N GLN A 454 -26.02 0.83 -10.00
CA GLN A 454 -27.18 1.59 -9.56
C GLN A 454 -27.40 1.54 -8.05
N VAL A 455 -27.20 0.39 -7.39
CA VAL A 455 -27.29 0.26 -5.93
C VAL A 455 -26.24 1.11 -5.19
N LEU A 456 -25.03 1.25 -5.75
CA LEU A 456 -23.98 2.11 -5.18
C LEU A 456 -24.27 3.61 -5.36
N ILE A 457 -24.98 3.98 -6.43
CA ILE A 457 -25.30 5.36 -6.81
C ILE A 457 -26.62 5.85 -6.17
N GLN A 458 -27.62 4.98 -6.09
CA GLN A 458 -29.00 5.29 -5.69
C GLN A 458 -29.38 4.72 -4.31
N GLY A 459 -28.58 3.83 -3.70
CA GLY A 459 -28.96 3.11 -2.48
C GLY A 459 -29.74 1.82 -2.78
N GLN A 460 -29.99 0.98 -1.76
CA GLN A 460 -30.79 -0.24 -1.91
C GLN A 460 -32.27 0.13 -1.87
N SER A 461 -32.98 0.10 -3.01
CA SER A 461 -34.42 0.35 -3.06
C SER A 461 -35.21 -0.82 -2.46
N PHE A 462 -35.38 -0.83 -1.14
CA PHE A 462 -36.35 -1.68 -0.42
C PHE A 462 -37.09 -0.91 0.67
N SER A 463 -37.50 0.33 0.45
CA SER A 463 -38.71 0.95 1.05
C SER A 463 -38.84 2.41 0.61
N GLN A 464 -40.08 2.85 0.41
CA GLN A 464 -40.43 4.17 -0.14
C GLN A 464 -40.33 5.33 0.87
N GLU A 465 -39.70 5.14 2.03
CA GLU A 465 -39.64 6.15 3.09
C GLU A 465 -38.28 6.15 3.82
N SER A 466 -37.22 6.65 3.18
CA SER A 466 -36.15 7.41 3.85
C SER A 466 -35.21 8.03 2.81
N ASN A 467 -34.66 9.21 3.13
CA ASN A 467 -33.56 9.84 2.39
C ASN A 467 -32.29 8.96 2.52
N GLU A 468 -32.19 7.84 1.81
CA GLU A 468 -31.00 7.00 1.85
C GLU A 468 -29.86 7.67 1.05
N GLU A 469 -28.85 8.15 1.77
CA GLU A 469 -27.62 8.66 1.15
C GLU A 469 -26.82 7.52 0.53
N SER A 470 -26.42 7.68 -0.73
CA SER A 470 -25.63 6.68 -1.42
C SER A 470 -24.17 6.69 -0.98
N VAL A 471 -23.52 5.51 -1.05
CA VAL A 471 -22.08 5.34 -0.78
C VAL A 471 -21.27 6.36 -1.59
N TYR A 472 -21.67 6.57 -2.84
CA TYR A 472 -21.01 7.49 -3.74
C TYR A 472 -21.08 8.96 -3.27
N LYS A 473 -22.25 9.43 -2.82
CA LYS A 473 -22.39 10.80 -2.28
C LYS A 473 -21.52 10.99 -1.05
N CYS A 474 -21.55 10.05 -0.11
CA CYS A 474 -20.72 10.12 1.09
C CYS A 474 -19.21 10.08 0.77
N LEU A 475 -18.79 9.25 -0.20
CA LEU A 475 -17.40 9.22 -0.67
C LEU A 475 -16.98 10.56 -1.27
N LYS A 476 -17.81 11.17 -2.11
CA LYS A 476 -17.54 12.49 -2.68
C LYS A 476 -17.33 13.53 -1.59
N GLU A 477 -18.20 13.57 -0.58
CA GLU A 477 -18.08 14.50 0.55
C GLU A 477 -16.79 14.26 1.36
N LEU A 478 -16.48 13.01 1.70
CA LEU A 478 -15.25 12.65 2.41
C LEU A 478 -14.01 13.12 1.63
N ILE A 479 -13.95 12.75 0.35
CA ILE A 479 -12.81 13.09 -0.52
C ILE A 479 -12.69 14.60 -0.69
N HIS A 480 -13.81 15.32 -0.82
CA HIS A 480 -13.79 16.78 -0.89
C HIS A 480 -13.13 17.41 0.34
N ILE A 481 -13.48 16.99 1.55
CA ILE A 481 -12.89 17.55 2.78
C ILE A 481 -11.41 17.15 2.92
N ILE A 482 -11.05 15.90 2.60
CA ILE A 482 -9.64 15.46 2.58
C ILE A 482 -8.81 16.37 1.67
N VAL A 483 -9.31 16.64 0.47
CA VAL A 483 -8.66 17.49 -0.53
C VAL A 483 -8.47 18.92 -0.03
N LEU A 484 -9.50 19.51 0.59
CA LEU A 484 -9.40 20.85 1.16
C LEU A 484 -8.33 20.91 2.26
N TYR A 485 -8.31 19.91 3.15
CA TYR A 485 -7.33 19.83 4.22
C TYR A 485 -5.90 19.64 3.67
N PHE A 486 -5.71 18.72 2.73
CA PHE A 486 -4.39 18.47 2.12
C PHE A 486 -3.89 19.66 1.30
N ASN A 487 -4.77 20.36 0.58
CA ASN A 487 -4.42 21.59 -0.12
C ASN A 487 -3.93 22.66 0.86
N PHE A 488 -4.64 22.85 1.98
CA PHE A 488 -4.21 23.77 3.04
C PHE A 488 -2.82 23.42 3.57
N ILE A 489 -2.54 22.14 3.83
CA ILE A 489 -1.23 21.66 4.27
C ILE A 489 -0.14 21.90 3.21
N CYS A 490 -0.39 21.55 1.95
CA CYS A 490 0.57 21.75 0.86
C CYS A 490 0.87 23.23 0.58
N LYS A 491 -0.09 24.14 0.78
CA LYS A 491 0.11 25.57 0.62
C LYS A 491 0.87 26.19 1.78
N ASN A 492 0.52 25.85 3.02
CA ASN A 492 1.02 26.58 4.18
C ASN A 492 2.20 25.92 4.89
N TYR A 493 2.32 24.58 4.85
CA TYR A 493 3.27 23.82 5.67
C TYR A 493 4.26 22.97 4.86
N PHE A 494 4.19 22.97 3.52
CA PHE A 494 5.08 22.17 2.67
C PHE A 494 6.56 22.51 2.86
N GLY A 495 6.90 23.80 2.97
CA GLY A 495 8.28 24.24 3.19
C GLY A 495 8.85 23.74 4.52
N GLU A 496 8.06 23.80 5.58
CA GLU A 496 8.42 23.28 6.91
C GLU A 496 8.60 21.75 6.87
N TYR A 497 7.63 21.04 6.28
CA TYR A 497 7.71 19.59 6.11
C TYR A 497 8.99 19.16 5.35
N LYS A 498 9.27 19.82 4.21
CA LYS A 498 10.48 19.55 3.41
C LYS A 498 11.77 19.83 4.18
N SER A 499 11.80 20.90 4.97
CA SER A 499 12.97 21.24 5.79
C SER A 499 13.25 20.20 6.88
N ASN A 500 12.20 19.65 7.50
CA ASN A 500 12.31 18.63 8.54
C ASN A 500 12.68 17.26 7.95
N TYR A 501 12.14 16.91 6.77
CA TYR A 501 12.56 15.72 6.02
C TYR A 501 14.06 15.74 5.71
N LEU A 502 14.61 16.88 5.28
CA LEU A 502 16.05 17.02 4.99
C LEU A 502 16.94 16.99 6.23
N ARG A 503 16.41 17.35 7.40
CA ARG A 503 17.13 17.34 8.69
C ARG A 503 17.07 15.99 9.39
N GLY A 504 16.02 15.20 9.15
CA GLY A 504 15.80 13.90 9.77
C GLY A 504 16.69 12.81 9.16
N SER A 505 17.34 12.01 10.03
CA SER A 505 17.97 10.75 9.64
C SER A 505 17.00 9.56 9.68
N ASP A 506 15.75 9.79 10.08
CA ASP A 506 14.72 8.77 10.24
C ASP A 506 14.02 8.44 8.92
N SER A 507 14.12 7.17 8.51
CA SER A 507 13.43 6.59 7.34
C SER A 507 11.89 6.58 7.42
N SER A 508 11.29 7.13 8.48
CA SER A 508 9.84 7.10 8.73
C SER A 508 9.07 8.19 8.00
N TYR A 509 9.69 9.29 7.58
CA TYR A 509 9.01 10.37 6.88
C TYR A 509 8.65 9.98 5.44
N LEU A 510 7.47 10.41 5.00
CA LEU A 510 7.11 10.34 3.59
C LEU A 510 7.92 11.38 2.81
N ASN A 511 8.40 11.04 1.62
CA ASN A 511 9.05 12.01 0.75
C ASN A 511 8.08 13.19 0.50
N PRO A 512 8.50 14.46 0.67
CA PRO A 512 7.65 15.63 0.40
C PRO A 512 7.00 15.60 -0.99
N GLU A 513 7.68 15.08 -2.01
CA GLU A 513 7.10 14.93 -3.35
C GLU A 513 5.91 13.96 -3.35
N ASN A 514 5.97 12.87 -2.58
CA ASN A 514 4.86 11.93 -2.45
C ASN A 514 3.65 12.58 -1.78
N ILE A 515 3.84 13.53 -0.85
CA ILE A 515 2.72 14.29 -0.26
C ILE A 515 1.97 15.05 -1.35
N VAL A 516 2.70 15.72 -2.24
CA VAL A 516 2.12 16.48 -3.35
C VAL A 516 1.41 15.55 -4.32
N LEU A 517 2.04 14.42 -4.68
CA LEU A 517 1.45 13.42 -5.58
C LEU A 517 0.16 12.81 -5.02
N ILE A 518 0.13 12.45 -3.73
CA ILE A 518 -1.08 11.95 -3.07
C ILE A 518 -2.18 13.01 -3.16
N THR A 519 -1.90 14.27 -2.83
CA THR A 519 -2.89 15.35 -2.91
C THR A 519 -3.46 15.50 -4.33
N ILE A 520 -2.61 15.47 -5.36
CA ILE A 520 -3.03 15.54 -6.77
C ILE A 520 -3.91 14.34 -7.14
N ASP A 521 -3.53 13.14 -6.71
CA ASP A 521 -4.26 11.91 -7.00
C ASP A 521 -5.66 11.92 -6.34
N ILE A 522 -5.78 12.45 -5.11
CA ILE A 522 -7.09 12.59 -4.47
C ILE A 522 -7.94 13.67 -5.17
N TYR A 523 -7.35 14.78 -5.63
CA TYR A 523 -8.04 15.74 -6.50
C TYR A 523 -8.55 15.09 -7.80
N ASP A 524 -7.73 14.22 -8.40
CA ASP A 524 -8.10 13.47 -9.59
C ASP A 524 -9.29 12.55 -9.31
N ILE A 525 -9.26 11.80 -8.20
CA ILE A 525 -10.39 10.97 -7.74
C ILE A 525 -11.65 11.82 -7.53
N LEU A 526 -11.53 12.99 -6.87
CA LEU A 526 -12.66 13.89 -6.66
C LEU A 526 -13.29 14.33 -7.98
N SER A 527 -12.46 14.65 -8.98
CA SER A 527 -12.94 15.02 -10.31
C SER A 527 -13.67 13.87 -11.01
N ARG A 528 -13.25 12.62 -10.79
CA ARG A 528 -13.94 11.44 -11.33
C ARG A 528 -15.23 11.11 -10.58
N LEU A 529 -15.29 11.49 -9.30
CA LEU A 529 -16.49 11.36 -8.49
C LEU A 529 -17.59 12.36 -8.90
N GLU A 530 -17.38 13.20 -9.91
CA GLU A 530 -18.48 13.96 -10.52
C GLU A 530 -19.36 13.06 -11.39
N LEU A 531 -20.44 12.55 -10.76
CA LEU A 531 -21.37 11.52 -11.23
C LEU A 531 -21.97 11.74 -12.63
N ASN A 532 -21.95 12.98 -13.13
CA ASN A 532 -22.60 13.32 -14.38
C ASN A 532 -21.89 14.47 -15.08
N ILE A 533 -20.72 14.21 -15.65
CA ILE A 533 -19.97 15.21 -16.43
C ILE A 533 -20.77 15.75 -17.65
N TYR A 534 -21.95 15.19 -17.96
CA TYR A 534 -22.86 15.76 -18.96
C TYR A 534 -23.57 17.04 -18.49
N GLN A 535 -23.62 17.30 -17.18
CA GLN A 535 -24.11 18.57 -16.64
C GLN A 535 -22.98 19.60 -16.67
N MET A 536 -23.26 20.82 -17.15
CA MET A 536 -22.25 21.90 -17.22
C MET A 536 -21.60 22.16 -15.85
N ASN A 537 -22.38 22.09 -14.76
CA ASN A 537 -21.86 22.24 -13.40
C ASN A 537 -20.82 21.18 -13.03
N ALA A 538 -20.98 19.94 -13.50
CA ALA A 538 -20.04 18.85 -13.22
C ALA A 538 -18.73 19.03 -14.00
N TYR A 539 -18.80 19.46 -15.26
CA TYR A 539 -17.61 19.83 -16.04
C TYR A 539 -16.80 20.94 -15.36
N GLU A 540 -17.48 22.01 -14.95
CA GLU A 540 -16.85 23.16 -14.29
C GLU A 540 -16.18 22.73 -12.97
N ASN A 541 -16.84 21.89 -12.19
CA ASN A 541 -16.26 21.31 -10.97
C ASN A 541 -15.02 20.46 -11.27
N CYS A 542 -15.09 19.54 -12.26
CA CYS A 542 -13.95 18.72 -12.66
C CYS A 542 -12.74 19.59 -13.02
N MET A 543 -12.95 20.60 -13.88
CA MET A 543 -11.88 21.50 -14.31
C MET A 543 -11.34 22.30 -13.13
N SER A 544 -12.20 22.84 -12.26
CA SER A 544 -11.79 23.57 -11.06
C SER A 544 -10.91 22.74 -10.12
N TYR A 545 -11.27 21.46 -9.91
CA TYR A 545 -10.48 20.56 -9.08
C TYR A 545 -9.08 20.29 -9.67
N ILE A 546 -8.98 20.04 -10.98
CA ILE A 546 -7.68 19.83 -11.63
C ILE A 546 -6.86 21.13 -11.65
N ASP A 547 -7.48 22.29 -11.86
CA ASP A 547 -6.82 23.59 -11.79
C ASP A 547 -6.25 23.87 -10.38
N GLN A 548 -6.99 23.53 -9.32
CA GLN A 548 -6.48 23.63 -7.94
C GLN A 548 -5.30 22.69 -7.69
N ALA A 549 -5.36 21.46 -8.18
CA ALA A 549 -4.24 20.53 -8.10
C ALA A 549 -3.01 21.07 -8.85
N TYR A 550 -3.21 21.71 -10.01
CA TYR A 550 -2.15 22.36 -10.75
C TYR A 550 -1.53 23.55 -9.99
N GLN A 551 -2.32 24.36 -9.28
CA GLN A 551 -1.80 25.43 -8.42
C GLN A 551 -0.87 24.88 -7.31
N ILE A 552 -1.19 23.71 -6.76
CA ILE A 552 -0.32 23.05 -5.77
C ILE A 552 1.01 22.64 -6.41
N VAL A 553 0.98 22.08 -7.62
CA VAL A 553 2.20 21.75 -8.38
C VAL A 553 3.06 22.99 -8.61
N GLN A 554 2.45 24.10 -9.00
CA GLN A 554 3.15 25.37 -9.20
C GLN A 554 3.78 25.90 -7.90
N HIS A 555 3.05 25.82 -6.78
CA HIS A 555 3.53 26.26 -5.48
C HIS A 555 4.68 25.39 -4.93
N THR A 556 4.58 24.08 -5.11
CA THR A 556 5.53 23.11 -4.54
C THR A 556 6.70 22.76 -5.46
N THR A 557 6.66 23.21 -6.71
CA THR A 557 7.60 22.89 -7.79
C THR A 557 7.80 21.39 -8.01
N CYS A 558 6.75 20.59 -7.80
CA CYS A 558 6.78 19.13 -7.98
C CYS A 558 6.64 18.73 -9.46
N ARG A 559 7.76 18.36 -10.09
CA ARG A 559 7.82 17.99 -11.52
C ARG A 559 6.93 16.80 -11.89
N GLU A 560 6.99 15.69 -11.15
CA GLU A 560 6.13 14.52 -11.40
C GLU A 560 4.64 14.85 -11.29
N GLY A 561 4.29 15.85 -10.47
CA GLY A 561 2.93 16.37 -10.38
C GLY A 561 2.40 16.90 -11.72
N LEU A 562 3.23 17.53 -12.55
CA LEU A 562 2.82 17.99 -13.89
C LEU A 562 2.37 16.84 -14.79
N HIS A 563 3.04 15.68 -14.70
CA HIS A 563 2.65 14.50 -15.47
C HIS A 563 1.30 13.94 -15.03
N SER A 564 1.02 13.92 -13.72
CA SER A 564 -0.29 13.55 -13.19
C SER A 564 -1.40 14.51 -13.65
N ILE A 565 -1.15 15.82 -13.61
CA ILE A 565 -2.09 16.85 -14.11
C ILE A 565 -2.34 16.68 -15.62
N PHE A 566 -1.29 16.43 -16.40
CA PHE A 566 -1.41 16.13 -17.82
C PHE A 566 -2.34 14.95 -18.08
N ARG A 567 -2.19 13.84 -17.32
CA ARG A 567 -3.04 12.66 -17.44
C ARG A 567 -4.51 12.97 -17.10
N ALA A 568 -4.75 13.78 -16.06
CA ALA A 568 -6.10 14.18 -15.68
C ALA A 568 -6.79 14.99 -16.80
N TYR A 569 -6.11 15.98 -17.38
CA TYR A 569 -6.63 16.73 -18.51
C TYR A 569 -6.87 15.87 -19.75
N CYS A 570 -5.96 14.93 -20.04
CA CYS A 570 -6.14 13.98 -21.13
C CYS A 570 -7.40 13.15 -20.97
N ARG A 571 -7.70 12.69 -19.76
CA ARG A 571 -8.92 11.91 -19.49
C ARG A 571 -10.18 12.72 -19.78
N ILE A 572 -10.26 13.95 -19.25
CA ILE A 572 -11.41 14.83 -19.44
C ILE A 572 -11.58 15.15 -20.94
N GLY A 573 -10.50 15.53 -21.62
CA GLY A 573 -10.52 15.84 -23.06
C GLY A 573 -10.94 14.66 -23.93
N ASN A 574 -10.37 13.48 -23.69
CA ASN A 574 -10.72 12.25 -24.42
C ASN A 574 -12.19 11.87 -24.26
N PHE A 575 -12.73 12.01 -23.05
CA PHE A 575 -14.11 11.66 -22.76
C PHE A 575 -15.08 12.46 -23.65
N TYR A 576 -14.89 13.78 -23.73
CA TYR A 576 -15.72 14.65 -24.57
C TYR A 576 -15.44 14.51 -26.06
N TYR A 577 -14.19 14.26 -26.44
CA TYR A 577 -13.81 14.01 -27.83
C TYR A 577 -14.53 12.79 -28.40
N ILE A 578 -14.51 11.65 -27.68
CA ILE A 578 -15.17 10.41 -28.09
C ILE A 578 -16.68 10.58 -28.20
N LYS A 579 -17.27 11.46 -27.39
CA LYS A 579 -18.70 11.79 -27.41
C LYS A 579 -19.07 12.86 -28.45
N ASN A 580 -18.14 13.28 -29.30
CA ASN A 580 -18.32 14.33 -30.31
C ASN A 580 -18.73 15.71 -29.73
N GLN A 581 -18.45 15.98 -28.45
CA GLN A 581 -18.69 17.27 -27.81
C GLN A 581 -17.44 18.15 -27.92
N TYR A 582 -17.07 18.52 -29.14
CA TYR A 582 -15.79 19.17 -29.45
C TYR A 582 -15.59 20.52 -28.76
N HIS A 583 -16.66 21.31 -28.60
CA HIS A 583 -16.62 22.61 -27.92
C HIS A 583 -16.21 22.50 -26.44
N ILE A 584 -16.59 21.41 -25.76
CA ILE A 584 -16.20 21.13 -24.37
C ILE A 584 -14.79 20.51 -24.34
N ALA A 585 -14.49 19.63 -25.30
CA ALA A 585 -13.20 18.94 -25.37
C ALA A 585 -12.00 19.88 -25.63
N LYS A 586 -12.21 21.00 -26.33
CA LYS A 586 -11.17 21.96 -26.72
C LYS A 586 -10.28 22.39 -25.54
N LYS A 587 -10.89 22.90 -24.47
CA LYS A 587 -10.17 23.45 -23.31
C LYS A 587 -9.28 22.43 -22.59
N PRO A 588 -9.76 21.27 -22.13
CA PRO A 588 -8.91 20.28 -21.46
C PRO A 588 -7.80 19.72 -22.37
N ILE A 589 -8.06 19.55 -23.67
CA ILE A 589 -7.00 19.11 -24.61
C ILE A 589 -5.91 20.18 -24.72
N TYR A 590 -6.29 21.46 -24.88
CA TYR A 590 -5.34 22.57 -24.91
C TYR A 590 -4.51 22.63 -23.63
N SER A 591 -5.15 22.57 -22.45
CA SER A 591 -4.45 22.53 -21.17
C SER A 591 -3.47 21.35 -21.08
N ALA A 592 -3.85 20.16 -21.56
CA ALA A 592 -2.94 19.02 -21.61
C ALA A 592 -1.68 19.29 -22.44
N CYS A 593 -1.81 19.93 -23.61
CA CYS A 593 -0.66 20.33 -24.43
C CYS A 593 0.26 21.30 -23.68
N THR A 594 -0.29 22.35 -23.06
CA THR A 594 0.48 23.36 -22.33
C THR A 594 1.26 22.74 -21.16
N ILE A 595 0.62 21.85 -20.38
CA ILE A 595 1.25 21.19 -19.25
C ILE A 595 2.38 20.26 -19.71
N LEU A 596 2.16 19.50 -20.78
CA LEU A 596 3.18 18.59 -21.31
C LEU A 596 4.40 19.34 -21.88
N ILE A 597 4.18 20.47 -22.56
CA ILE A 597 5.28 21.34 -23.02
C ILE A 597 6.09 21.86 -21.83
N ARG A 598 5.41 22.33 -20.78
CA ARG A 598 6.08 22.79 -19.57
C ARG A 598 6.93 21.69 -18.94
N TYR A 599 6.36 20.49 -18.79
CA TYR A 599 7.08 19.32 -18.29
C TYR A 599 8.33 19.02 -19.15
N LEU A 600 8.21 19.06 -20.47
CA LEU A 600 9.34 18.86 -21.38
C LEU A 600 10.43 19.93 -21.25
N ASN A 601 10.06 21.20 -21.05
CA ASN A 601 11.03 22.27 -20.89
C ASN A 601 11.79 22.14 -19.56
N GLU A 602 11.10 21.81 -18.48
CA GLU A 602 11.73 21.55 -17.17
C GLU A 602 12.68 20.32 -17.20
N ASN A 603 12.51 19.40 -18.17
CA ASN A 603 13.41 18.26 -18.36
C ASN A 603 14.72 18.65 -19.05
N LYS A 604 14.69 19.60 -20.00
CA LYS A 604 15.87 20.02 -20.77
C LYS A 604 16.95 20.64 -19.89
N ASP A 605 16.56 21.45 -18.91
CA ASP A 605 17.49 22.09 -17.96
C ASP A 605 18.20 21.06 -17.05
N SER A 606 17.59 19.88 -16.83
CA SER A 606 18.16 18.82 -16.00
C SER A 606 19.09 17.85 -16.77
N ASP A 607 18.90 17.70 -18.09
CA ASP A 607 19.69 16.80 -18.94
C ASP A 607 21.01 17.42 -19.41
N GLU A 608 21.18 18.75 -19.36
CA GLU A 608 22.47 19.39 -19.62
C GLU A 608 23.53 19.06 -18.56
N THR A 609 23.13 18.60 -17.37
CA THR A 609 24.05 18.29 -16.25
C THR A 609 24.29 16.79 -16.03
N LYS A 610 23.56 15.89 -16.69
CA LYS A 610 23.76 14.44 -16.58
C LYS A 610 23.81 13.80 -17.95
N GLY A 611 24.98 13.24 -18.29
CA GLY A 611 25.30 12.67 -19.60
C GLY A 611 24.18 11.80 -20.19
N LYS A 612 23.95 12.01 -21.50
CA LYS A 612 22.92 11.40 -22.35
C LYS A 612 22.80 9.88 -22.14
N ASN A 613 21.86 9.45 -21.32
CA ASN A 613 21.45 8.05 -21.20
C ASN A 613 20.48 7.71 -22.35
N LYS A 614 20.63 6.55 -23.00
CA LYS A 614 19.72 6.09 -24.06
C LYS A 614 18.25 6.00 -23.61
N ALA A 615 18.00 5.78 -22.32
CA ALA A 615 16.66 5.72 -21.74
C ALA A 615 15.93 7.08 -21.78
N SER A 616 16.64 8.20 -21.54
CA SER A 616 16.02 9.54 -21.55
C SER A 616 15.66 10.01 -22.96
N MET A 617 16.40 9.55 -23.98
CA MET A 617 16.07 9.78 -25.39
C MET A 617 14.75 9.11 -25.81
N ASN A 618 14.53 7.86 -25.40
CA ASN A 618 13.29 7.15 -25.71
C ASN A 618 12.07 7.76 -25.00
N GLU A 619 12.23 8.16 -23.74
CA GLU A 619 11.17 8.87 -22.99
C GLU A 619 10.82 10.21 -23.65
N LEU A 620 11.83 10.98 -24.08
CA LEU A 620 11.62 12.23 -24.79
C LEU A 620 10.87 12.05 -26.11
N GLU A 621 11.21 11.02 -26.90
CA GLU A 621 10.46 10.70 -28.12
C GLU A 621 9.01 10.29 -27.82
N GLU A 622 8.76 9.52 -26.76
CA GLU A 622 7.41 9.15 -26.35
C GLU A 622 6.57 10.38 -25.96
N PHE A 623 7.15 11.32 -25.22
CA PHE A 623 6.46 12.57 -24.86
C PHE A 623 6.19 13.47 -26.07
N LYS A 624 7.11 13.55 -27.04
CA LYS A 624 6.89 14.24 -28.31
C LYS A 624 5.74 13.61 -29.10
N SER A 625 5.73 12.27 -29.20
CA SER A 625 4.64 11.53 -29.84
C SER A 625 3.29 11.85 -29.21
N ARG A 626 3.19 11.82 -27.88
CA ARG A 626 1.97 12.18 -27.14
C ARG A 626 1.55 13.63 -27.40
N LEU A 627 2.50 14.56 -27.47
CA LEU A 627 2.22 15.96 -27.75
C LEU A 627 1.66 16.15 -29.18
N SER A 628 2.25 15.47 -30.17
CA SER A 628 1.78 15.47 -31.56
C SER A 628 0.34 14.95 -31.66
N GLU A 629 0.02 13.83 -31.02
CA GLU A 629 -1.32 13.26 -30.98
C GLU A 629 -2.35 14.21 -30.37
N ARG A 630 -1.99 14.91 -29.29
CA ARG A 630 -2.88 15.86 -28.60
C ARG A 630 -3.17 17.08 -29.45
N TYR A 631 -2.15 17.63 -30.10
CA TYR A 631 -2.33 18.74 -31.04
C TYR A 631 -3.16 18.35 -32.27
N ASN A 632 -3.01 17.12 -32.77
CA ASN A 632 -3.89 16.59 -33.83
C ASN A 632 -5.34 16.50 -33.35
N MET A 633 -5.56 16.02 -32.12
CA MET A 633 -6.90 15.96 -31.53
C MET A 633 -7.51 17.36 -31.35
N LEU A 634 -6.72 18.33 -30.89
CA LEU A 634 -7.13 19.74 -30.78
C LEU A 634 -7.50 20.33 -32.14
N GLY A 635 -6.63 20.17 -33.15
CA GLY A 635 -6.90 20.62 -34.52
C GLY A 635 -8.17 19.98 -35.09
N SER A 636 -8.39 18.69 -34.83
CA SER A 636 -9.63 18.00 -35.21
C SER A 636 -10.87 18.59 -34.53
N CYS A 637 -10.80 18.98 -33.25
CA CYS A 637 -11.91 19.65 -32.57
C CYS A 637 -12.22 21.00 -33.22
N LEU A 638 -11.17 21.80 -33.48
CA LEU A 638 -11.28 23.15 -34.03
C LEU A 638 -11.84 23.14 -35.46
N ILE A 639 -11.40 22.21 -36.32
CA ILE A 639 -11.99 22.01 -37.65
C ILE A 639 -13.49 21.69 -37.53
N LYS A 640 -13.89 20.82 -36.60
CA LYS A 640 -15.30 20.46 -36.40
C LYS A 640 -16.14 21.62 -35.85
N MET A 641 -15.49 22.64 -35.31
CA MET A 641 -16.12 23.89 -34.84
C MET A 641 -16.02 25.03 -35.87
N ASN A 642 -15.42 24.80 -37.03
CA ASN A 642 -15.12 25.81 -38.07
C ASN A 642 -14.14 26.92 -37.62
N GLU A 643 -13.31 26.66 -36.60
CA GLU A 643 -12.26 27.57 -36.13
C GLU A 643 -10.94 27.27 -36.84
N TYR A 644 -10.88 27.54 -38.15
CA TYR A 644 -9.79 27.08 -39.03
C TYR A 644 -8.42 27.71 -38.74
N GLU A 645 -8.37 28.98 -38.33
CA GLU A 645 -7.11 29.67 -38.01
C GLU A 645 -6.43 29.12 -36.73
N GLU A 646 -7.22 28.75 -35.72
CA GLU A 646 -6.67 28.09 -34.54
C GLU A 646 -6.32 26.62 -34.85
N ALA A 647 -7.10 25.98 -35.72
CA ALA A 647 -6.84 24.62 -36.15
C ALA A 647 -5.51 24.50 -36.89
N SER A 648 -5.18 25.44 -37.78
CA SER A 648 -3.91 25.45 -38.51
C SER A 648 -2.72 25.53 -37.54
N LYS A 649 -2.76 26.46 -36.58
CA LYS A 649 -1.73 26.59 -35.53
C LYS A 649 -1.58 25.32 -34.70
N ALA A 650 -2.69 24.68 -34.31
CA ALA A 650 -2.65 23.42 -33.57
C ALA A 650 -2.04 22.29 -34.41
N LEU A 651 -2.41 22.17 -35.68
CA LEU A 651 -1.89 21.13 -36.58
C LEU A 651 -0.43 21.35 -36.96
N GLU A 652 0.01 22.60 -37.10
CA GLU A 652 1.42 22.95 -37.26
C GLU A 652 2.25 22.45 -36.07
N GLN A 653 1.78 22.69 -34.83
CA GLN A 653 2.43 22.13 -33.64
C GLN A 653 2.42 20.59 -33.66
N SER A 654 1.33 19.96 -34.12
CA SER A 654 1.27 18.49 -34.26
C SER A 654 2.39 17.97 -35.17
N LEU A 655 2.59 18.61 -36.33
CA LEU A 655 3.63 18.26 -37.29
C LEU A 655 5.05 18.47 -36.71
N LYS A 656 5.26 19.54 -35.95
CA LYS A 656 6.55 19.87 -35.30
C LYS A 656 7.00 18.82 -34.28
N TYR A 657 6.07 18.15 -33.61
CA TYR A 657 6.37 17.16 -32.56
C TYR A 657 6.27 15.70 -33.02
N LEU A 658 6.09 15.42 -34.31
CA LEU A 658 6.08 14.04 -34.82
C LEU A 658 7.38 13.30 -34.45
N PRO A 659 7.35 12.00 -34.09
CA PRO A 659 8.53 11.24 -33.75
C PRO A 659 9.29 10.77 -34.99
N LYS A 660 10.62 10.69 -34.93
CA LYS A 660 11.48 10.33 -36.07
C LYS A 660 11.16 8.96 -36.66
N ARG A 661 10.78 8.00 -35.80
CA ARG A 661 10.38 6.65 -36.19
C ARG A 661 9.27 6.65 -37.25
N ASP A 662 8.29 7.53 -37.12
CA ASP A 662 7.11 7.52 -38.00
C ASP A 662 7.46 8.04 -39.40
N PHE A 663 8.40 9.01 -39.49
CA PHE A 663 8.95 9.46 -40.77
C PHE A 663 9.69 8.35 -41.50
N LEU A 664 10.56 7.61 -40.79
CA LEU A 664 11.33 6.51 -41.36
C LEU A 664 10.40 5.40 -41.86
N GLN A 665 9.42 5.02 -41.05
CA GLN A 665 8.41 4.02 -41.44
C GLN A 665 7.66 4.44 -42.71
N PHE A 666 7.22 5.70 -42.80
CA PHE A 666 6.54 6.19 -43.99
C PHE A 666 7.48 6.24 -45.22
N SER A 667 8.73 6.66 -45.04
CA SER A 667 9.72 6.73 -46.12
C SER A 667 10.07 5.34 -46.70
N GLU A 668 10.16 4.31 -45.85
CA GLU A 668 10.33 2.92 -46.26
C GLU A 668 9.15 2.42 -47.10
N LEU A 669 7.91 2.75 -46.70
CA LEU A 669 6.71 2.40 -47.46
C LEU A 669 6.73 3.06 -48.85
N VAL A 670 6.98 4.36 -48.95
CA VAL A 670 7.00 5.05 -50.25
C VAL A 670 8.14 4.58 -51.17
N SER A 671 9.17 3.95 -50.59
CA SER A 671 10.27 3.37 -51.39
C SER A 671 9.85 2.08 -52.12
N SER A 672 8.85 1.35 -51.61
CA SER A 672 8.37 0.08 -52.19
C SER A 672 7.04 0.19 -52.94
N GLN A 673 6.22 1.21 -52.64
CA GLN A 673 4.88 1.37 -53.21
C GLN A 673 4.57 2.81 -53.61
N THR A 674 3.34 3.06 -54.10
CA THR A 674 2.89 4.42 -54.40
C THR A 674 2.56 5.17 -53.10
N VAL A 675 2.67 6.50 -53.15
CA VAL A 675 2.33 7.37 -52.01
C VAL A 675 0.88 7.18 -51.53
N LEU A 676 -0.04 6.81 -52.44
CA LEU A 676 -1.43 6.48 -52.08
C LEU A 676 -1.52 5.24 -51.21
N SER A 677 -0.86 4.17 -51.65
CA SER A 677 -0.88 2.89 -50.96
C SER A 677 -0.21 3.05 -49.59
N ALA A 678 0.91 3.78 -49.55
CA ALA A 678 1.60 4.12 -48.30
C ALA A 678 0.73 4.98 -47.35
N SER A 679 -0.04 5.94 -47.87
CA SER A 679 -0.93 6.76 -47.03
C SER A 679 -2.16 6.01 -46.52
N GLN A 680 -2.60 4.96 -47.23
CA GLN A 680 -3.66 4.06 -46.76
C GLN A 680 -3.14 3.08 -45.70
N GLU A 681 -1.90 2.59 -45.85
CA GLU A 681 -1.26 1.66 -44.91
C GLU A 681 -0.80 2.35 -43.62
N SER A 682 -0.28 3.58 -43.72
CA SER A 682 0.12 4.42 -42.58
C SER A 682 -0.53 5.80 -42.65
N PRO A 683 -1.79 5.93 -42.19
CA PRO A 683 -2.58 7.14 -42.39
C PRO A 683 -2.33 8.24 -41.34
N SER A 684 -1.52 8.00 -40.30
CA SER A 684 -1.35 8.92 -39.17
C SER A 684 -0.85 10.30 -39.59
N ILE A 685 0.35 10.38 -40.16
CA ILE A 685 0.95 11.65 -40.65
C ILE A 685 0.18 12.20 -41.86
N PRO A 686 -0.16 11.39 -42.89
CA PRO A 686 -0.95 11.88 -44.04
C PRO A 686 -2.26 12.54 -43.65
N ASN A 687 -2.96 12.04 -42.63
CA ASN A 687 -4.20 12.67 -42.15
C ASN A 687 -3.95 14.03 -41.47
N ILE A 688 -2.84 14.18 -40.74
CA ILE A 688 -2.48 15.47 -40.13
C ILE A 688 -2.15 16.48 -41.23
N ILE A 689 -1.34 16.09 -42.22
CA ILE A 689 -0.99 16.92 -43.39
C ILE A 689 -2.25 17.34 -44.14
N TYR A 690 -3.14 16.39 -44.44
CA TYR A 690 -4.39 16.69 -45.12
C TYR A 690 -5.24 17.71 -44.35
N ARG A 691 -5.39 17.52 -43.03
CA ARG A 691 -6.14 18.44 -42.17
C ARG A 691 -5.50 19.83 -42.11
N TYR A 692 -4.17 19.90 -42.04
CA TYR A 692 -3.42 21.16 -42.00
C TYR A 692 -3.61 21.94 -43.30
N ILE A 693 -3.38 21.30 -44.45
CA ILE A 693 -3.62 21.93 -45.75
C ILE A 693 -5.08 22.38 -45.85
N TYR A 694 -6.02 21.54 -45.38
CA TYR A 694 -7.45 21.88 -45.39
C TYR A 694 -7.80 23.08 -44.52
N SER A 695 -7.27 23.18 -43.30
CA SER A 695 -7.52 24.34 -42.43
C SER A 695 -6.86 25.61 -42.95
N THR A 696 -5.60 25.53 -43.37
CA THR A 696 -4.78 26.70 -43.64
C THR A 696 -5.02 27.24 -45.05
N TYR A 697 -5.08 26.37 -46.06
CA TYR A 697 -5.19 26.81 -47.45
C TYR A 697 -6.62 26.94 -47.95
N PHE A 698 -7.46 25.93 -47.70
CA PHE A 698 -8.79 25.91 -48.31
C PHE A 698 -9.82 26.76 -47.55
N ASN A 699 -9.63 26.92 -46.23
CA ASN A 699 -10.62 27.62 -45.40
C ASN A 699 -10.09 28.92 -44.76
N CYS A 700 -8.78 29.19 -44.80
CA CYS A 700 -8.19 30.38 -44.16
C CYS A 700 -6.97 30.95 -44.92
N PRO A 701 -7.09 31.29 -46.22
CA PRO A 701 -5.96 31.69 -47.06
C PRO A 701 -5.24 32.96 -46.59
N ASP A 702 -5.89 33.81 -45.79
CA ASP A 702 -5.30 35.03 -45.21
C ASP A 702 -4.43 34.75 -43.97
N SER A 703 -4.50 33.54 -43.40
CA SER A 703 -3.62 33.14 -42.30
C SER A 703 -2.27 32.74 -42.87
N GLY A 704 -1.20 33.43 -42.46
CA GLY A 704 0.16 33.21 -42.96
C GLY A 704 0.50 31.73 -43.04
N PHE A 705 0.77 31.25 -44.26
CA PHE A 705 1.02 29.84 -44.52
C PHE A 705 2.50 29.49 -44.27
N THR A 706 2.75 28.50 -43.42
CA THR A 706 4.07 27.89 -43.24
C THR A 706 4.16 26.61 -44.08
N PRO A 707 5.06 26.54 -45.09
CA PRO A 707 5.35 25.32 -45.84
C PRO A 707 5.70 24.15 -44.94
N ILE A 708 5.16 22.96 -45.23
CA ILE A 708 5.40 21.75 -44.43
C ILE A 708 6.90 21.41 -44.38
N GLN A 709 7.62 21.67 -45.47
CA GLN A 709 9.07 21.58 -45.51
C GLN A 709 9.75 22.42 -44.42
N ASP A 710 9.29 23.66 -44.19
CA ASP A 710 9.92 24.57 -43.23
C ASP A 710 9.64 24.10 -41.79
N ILE A 711 8.43 23.61 -41.53
CA ILE A 711 8.05 23.00 -40.24
C ILE A 711 8.97 21.82 -39.90
N PHE A 712 9.23 20.93 -40.87
CA PHE A 712 10.06 19.75 -40.65
C PHE A 712 11.55 20.09 -40.52
N LEU A 713 12.04 21.09 -41.26
CA LEU A 713 13.41 21.59 -41.12
C LEU A 713 13.63 22.23 -39.75
N GLU A 714 12.69 23.04 -39.26
CA GLU A 714 12.74 23.60 -37.90
C GLU A 714 12.73 22.52 -36.82
N ALA A 715 12.04 21.40 -37.06
CA ALA A 715 12.01 20.26 -36.15
C ALA A 715 13.32 19.43 -36.17
N GLY A 716 14.28 19.77 -37.05
CA GLY A 716 15.60 19.15 -37.15
C GLY A 716 15.64 17.90 -38.02
N TYR A 717 14.67 17.72 -38.91
CA TYR A 717 14.63 16.60 -39.86
C TYR A 717 15.43 16.91 -41.13
N ASN A 718 16.08 15.89 -41.69
CA ASN A 718 16.74 16.01 -42.99
C ASN A 718 15.71 15.85 -44.11
N PHE A 719 15.90 16.58 -45.21
CA PHE A 719 15.04 16.51 -46.39
C PHE A 719 14.71 15.10 -46.88
N ILE A 720 15.69 14.18 -46.84
CA ILE A 720 15.52 12.79 -47.28
C ILE A 720 14.53 12.04 -46.38
N ASP A 721 14.49 12.35 -45.08
CA ASP A 721 13.66 11.64 -44.10
C ASP A 721 12.17 11.90 -44.33
N PHE A 722 11.80 13.08 -44.85
CA PHE A 722 10.40 13.48 -45.05
C PHE A 722 9.99 13.68 -46.52
N ALA A 723 10.87 13.45 -47.50
CA ALA A 723 10.57 13.67 -48.91
C ALA A 723 9.32 12.91 -49.40
N GLY A 724 9.06 11.71 -48.87
CA GLY A 724 7.82 10.97 -49.19
C GLY A 724 6.53 11.65 -48.72
N LEU A 725 6.60 12.44 -47.65
CA LEU A 725 5.46 13.24 -47.18
C LEU A 725 5.25 14.47 -48.05
N LEU A 726 6.30 15.06 -48.63
CA LEU A 726 6.16 16.12 -49.64
C LEU A 726 5.52 15.60 -50.93
N GLU A 727 5.80 14.35 -51.33
CA GLU A 727 5.05 13.73 -52.45
C GLU A 727 3.55 13.60 -52.11
N TYR A 728 3.21 13.33 -50.85
CA TYR A 728 1.81 13.27 -50.40
C TYR A 728 1.16 14.66 -50.35
N GLU A 729 1.88 15.69 -49.88
CA GLU A 729 1.43 17.09 -49.92
C GLU A 729 1.09 17.51 -51.36
N LEU A 730 1.99 17.26 -52.31
CA LEU A 730 1.78 17.52 -53.75
C LEU A 730 0.50 16.84 -54.27
N ARG A 731 0.22 15.61 -53.81
CA ARG A 731 -0.99 14.88 -54.18
C ARG A 731 -2.26 15.54 -53.63
N VAL A 732 -2.29 15.92 -52.35
CA VAL A 732 -3.46 16.57 -51.72
C VAL A 732 -3.85 17.84 -52.48
N PHE A 733 -2.84 18.61 -52.87
CA PHE A 733 -2.98 19.79 -53.71
C PHE A 733 -3.60 19.45 -55.07
N LYS A 734 -3.10 18.44 -55.78
CA LYS A 734 -3.64 18.02 -57.09
C LYS A 734 -5.08 17.51 -57.04
N GLU A 735 -5.45 16.75 -56.01
CA GLU A 735 -6.81 16.22 -55.87
C GLU A 735 -7.86 17.32 -55.72
N ARG A 736 -7.48 18.47 -55.15
CA ARG A 736 -8.39 19.58 -54.80
C ARG A 736 -8.44 20.71 -55.82
N VAL A 737 -7.47 20.82 -56.73
CA VAL A 737 -7.55 21.75 -57.89
C VAL A 737 -8.69 21.41 -58.84
N LEU A 738 -9.20 20.18 -58.79
CA LEU A 738 -10.37 19.74 -59.55
C LEU A 738 -11.71 20.25 -58.97
N ASP A 739 -11.73 20.83 -57.76
CA ASP A 739 -12.91 21.49 -57.20
C ASP A 739 -12.98 22.94 -57.69
N SER A 740 -13.95 23.23 -58.57
CA SER A 740 -14.15 24.51 -59.26
C SER A 740 -14.46 25.73 -58.38
N HIS A 741 -14.46 25.59 -57.06
CA HIS A 741 -14.80 26.65 -56.10
C HIS A 741 -13.55 27.31 -55.45
N ASN A 742 -12.33 26.85 -55.73
CA ASN A 742 -11.08 27.30 -55.09
C ASN A 742 -10.21 28.26 -55.93
N ILE A 743 -10.83 29.08 -56.80
CA ILE A 743 -10.17 29.86 -57.87
C ILE A 743 -9.25 31.01 -57.34
N GLN A 744 -9.18 31.27 -56.03
CA GLN A 744 -8.40 32.39 -55.46
C GLN A 744 -6.90 32.10 -55.21
N PHE A 745 -6.37 30.93 -55.56
CA PHE A 745 -5.06 30.46 -55.07
C PHE A 745 -3.98 30.32 -56.16
N ASP A 746 -2.75 30.76 -55.87
CA ASP A 746 -1.55 30.59 -56.72
C ASP A 746 -0.94 29.18 -56.57
N PHE A 747 -1.74 28.20 -56.99
CA PHE A 747 -1.39 26.78 -56.95
C PHE A 747 -0.09 26.45 -57.68
N LEU A 748 0.14 27.13 -58.82
CA LEU A 748 1.25 26.86 -59.72
C LEU A 748 2.60 27.12 -59.05
N ASN A 749 2.69 28.17 -58.23
CA ASN A 749 3.91 28.48 -57.51
C ASN A 749 4.21 27.46 -56.40
N VAL A 750 3.19 27.05 -55.63
CA VAL A 750 3.37 26.03 -54.57
C VAL A 750 3.73 24.66 -55.19
N GLU A 751 3.07 24.26 -56.27
CA GLU A 751 3.37 23.02 -56.99
C GLU A 751 4.81 23.01 -57.52
N LYS A 752 5.24 24.12 -58.13
CA LYS A 752 6.60 24.27 -58.66
C LYS A 752 7.64 24.20 -57.55
N THR A 753 7.45 24.92 -56.44
CA THR A 753 8.39 24.89 -55.30
C THR A 753 8.52 23.49 -54.72
N LEU A 754 7.41 22.77 -54.52
CA LEU A 754 7.43 21.39 -54.02
C LEU A 754 8.18 20.44 -54.97
N ILE A 755 7.96 20.56 -56.28
CA ILE A 755 8.65 19.73 -57.27
C ILE A 755 10.14 20.05 -57.30
N ASP A 756 10.52 21.33 -57.29
CA ASP A 756 11.92 21.75 -57.25
C ASP A 756 12.60 21.19 -55.99
N THR A 757 11.97 21.30 -54.82
CA THR A 757 12.47 20.70 -53.57
C THR A 757 12.62 19.18 -53.70
N LEU A 758 11.62 18.45 -54.21
CA LEU A 758 11.72 17.00 -54.42
C LEU A 758 12.85 16.61 -55.38
N LEU A 759 13.09 17.39 -56.44
CA LEU A 759 14.16 17.13 -57.42
C LEU A 759 15.57 17.41 -56.89
N THR A 760 15.70 18.32 -55.92
CA THR A 760 16.96 18.50 -55.16
C THR A 760 17.25 17.30 -54.25
N CYS A 761 16.20 16.68 -53.70
CA CYS A 761 16.33 15.55 -52.76
C CYS A 761 16.58 14.21 -53.47
N TYR A 762 15.86 13.94 -54.57
CA TYR A 762 15.94 12.66 -55.28
C TYR A 762 17.08 12.65 -56.29
N LEU A 763 18.29 12.36 -55.83
CA LEU A 763 19.43 12.16 -56.71
C LEU A 763 19.19 10.99 -57.69
N PRO A 764 19.63 11.10 -58.96
CA PRO A 764 19.39 10.09 -59.99
C PRO A 764 19.93 8.70 -59.60
N GLU A 765 21.05 8.69 -58.89
CA GLU A 765 21.78 7.48 -58.49
C GLU A 765 21.06 6.70 -57.37
N ASN A 766 20.37 7.42 -56.47
CA ASN A 766 19.80 6.84 -55.24
C ASN A 766 18.30 6.60 -55.34
N TYR A 767 17.57 7.47 -56.06
CA TYR A 767 16.10 7.44 -56.12
C TYR A 767 15.56 7.62 -57.56
N PRO A 768 16.01 6.82 -58.55
CA PRO A 768 15.69 7.05 -59.96
C PRO A 768 14.19 7.02 -60.27
N ILE A 769 13.45 6.09 -59.64
CA ILE A 769 12.00 5.93 -59.85
C ILE A 769 11.21 7.12 -59.28
N ARG A 770 11.58 7.57 -58.06
CA ARG A 770 10.90 8.70 -57.40
C ARG A 770 11.21 10.01 -58.11
N ARG A 771 12.47 10.22 -58.53
CA ARG A 771 12.88 11.35 -59.38
C ARG A 771 12.09 11.39 -60.68
N ALA A 772 11.97 10.24 -61.38
CA ALA A 772 11.21 10.17 -62.62
C ALA A 772 9.74 10.60 -62.43
N ARG A 773 9.07 10.13 -61.36
CA ARG A 773 7.69 10.55 -61.03
C ARG A 773 7.57 12.06 -60.79
N SER A 774 8.51 12.67 -60.06
CA SER A 774 8.53 14.12 -59.85
C SER A 774 8.73 14.90 -61.17
N VAL A 775 9.58 14.41 -62.08
CA VAL A 775 9.79 15.00 -63.41
C VAL A 775 8.55 14.88 -64.31
N PHE A 776 7.81 13.76 -64.26
CA PHE A 776 6.55 13.59 -64.97
C PHE A 776 5.49 14.60 -64.50
N ASN A 777 5.43 14.85 -63.19
CA ASN A 777 4.56 15.88 -62.62
C ASN A 777 4.93 17.29 -63.14
N LEU A 778 6.23 17.61 -63.24
CA LEU A 778 6.70 18.87 -63.83
C LEU A 778 6.30 19.04 -65.30
N HIS A 779 6.44 17.97 -66.11
CA HIS A 779 6.08 17.99 -67.53
C HIS A 779 4.58 18.22 -67.74
N SER A 780 3.74 17.70 -66.85
CA SER A 780 2.29 17.91 -66.90
C SER A 780 1.92 19.38 -66.73
N ILE A 781 2.61 20.12 -65.84
CA ILE A 781 2.45 21.57 -65.64
C ILE A 781 2.88 22.35 -66.88
N ILE A 782 4.03 21.98 -67.46
CA ILE A 782 4.56 22.62 -68.66
C ILE A 782 3.56 22.45 -69.80
N ILE A 783 3.01 21.24 -70.00
CA ILE A 783 2.01 20.97 -71.03
C ILE A 783 0.71 21.78 -70.79
N LEU A 784 0.23 21.88 -69.55
CA LEU A 784 -0.96 22.69 -69.22
C LEU A 784 -0.73 24.19 -69.46
N ASN A 785 0.42 24.73 -69.07
CA ASN A 785 0.78 26.13 -69.31
C ASN A 785 0.96 26.42 -70.81
N TYR A 786 1.53 25.49 -71.57
CA TYR A 786 1.59 25.58 -73.03
C TYR A 786 0.21 25.50 -73.67
N LEU A 787 -0.68 24.63 -73.21
CA LEU A 787 -2.07 24.56 -73.69
C LEU A 787 -2.84 25.85 -73.37
N PHE A 788 -2.65 26.42 -72.18
CA PHE A 788 -3.27 27.68 -71.78
C PHE A 788 -2.76 28.85 -72.62
N LEU A 789 -1.43 28.94 -72.86
CA LEU A 789 -0.86 29.94 -73.77
C LEU A 789 -1.38 29.77 -75.21
N ILE A 790 -1.50 28.53 -75.69
CA ILE A 790 -2.02 28.20 -77.02
C ILE A 790 -3.50 28.63 -77.13
N VAL A 791 -4.33 28.39 -76.12
CA VAL A 791 -5.75 28.83 -76.10
C VAL A 791 -5.87 30.36 -76.04
N VAL A 792 -5.04 31.04 -75.23
CA VAL A 792 -5.01 32.50 -75.14
C VAL A 792 -4.50 33.15 -76.43
N PHE A 793 -3.56 32.53 -77.14
CA PHE A 793 -3.01 33.05 -78.40
C PHE A 793 -3.83 32.71 -79.65
N LEU A 794 -4.48 31.55 -79.71
CA LEU A 794 -5.23 31.12 -80.90
C LEU A 794 -6.71 31.51 -80.85
N PHE A 795 -7.27 31.79 -79.67
CA PHE A 795 -8.69 32.17 -79.52
C PHE A 795 -8.89 33.39 -78.59
N PRO A 796 -8.31 34.56 -78.92
CA PRO A 796 -8.50 35.78 -78.13
C PRO A 796 -9.98 36.20 -78.02
N ASP A 797 -10.79 35.88 -79.03
CA ASP A 797 -12.22 36.21 -79.06
C ASP A 797 -13.07 35.38 -78.07
N ILE A 798 -12.62 34.18 -77.69
CA ILE A 798 -13.29 33.34 -76.67
C ILE A 798 -13.01 33.89 -75.26
N LEU A 799 -11.82 34.44 -75.02
CA LEU A 799 -11.48 35.11 -73.76
C LEU A 799 -12.28 36.41 -73.58
N TYR A 800 -12.52 37.16 -74.67
CA TYR A 800 -13.37 38.35 -74.67
C TYR A 800 -14.86 38.03 -74.43
N GLN A 801 -15.35 36.85 -74.83
CA GLN A 801 -16.71 36.39 -74.49
C GLN A 801 -16.84 35.82 -73.07
N LEU A 802 -15.77 35.25 -72.50
CA LEU A 802 -15.76 34.73 -71.12
C LEU A 802 -15.54 35.82 -70.06
N ILE A 803 -14.93 36.96 -70.43
CA ILE A 803 -14.67 38.12 -69.53
C ILE A 803 -15.72 39.24 -69.75
N GLY A 804 -16.67 39.05 -70.66
CA GLY A 804 -17.70 40.03 -71.00
C GLY A 804 -19.10 39.74 -70.42
N TYR A 805 -19.23 39.74 -69.08
CA TYR A 805 -20.27 40.40 -68.26
C TYR A 805 -20.13 40.01 -66.78
#